data_AF-A0AAD7SKV6-F1
#
_entry.id   AF-A0AAD7SKV6-F1
#
_cell.length_a   1.000
_cell.length_b   1.000
_cell.length_c   1.000
_cell.angle_alpha   90.00
_cell.angle_beta   90.00
_cell.angle_gamma   90.00
#
_symmetry.space_group_name_H-M   'P 1'
#
loop_
_entity.id
_entity.type
_entity.pdbx_description
1 polymer ?
#
loop_
_entity_poly.entity_id
_entity_poly.type
_entity_poly.pdbx_seq_one_letter_code
_entity_poly.pdbx_strand_id
1 'polypeptide(L)'
;MSQEDQQFMQSVKKTTTFENGHYSIGLPLRNHKLPMPKNRCMAEQRLASLRRKFRKDPGFYEDYKCFMDNVIEKGYAVRVPDDQLNHADARVSYIPHHGVYHPKKRKIRVVFDCAASFQDQSLNSRLLQGPNMTNTLVGVLLRFREEPVAMMADIESMFYQVKVPEHDADLQRLFWWPDGKLNEPMEEFRMMVHLFGATSSPSIASYALKRTAEDHKDIASPEAVQTVLNNFYVDDCLKSVPTEDDAMTLAKDLRTLCASGGFTLTKWTSHNRKVLMSIPEEQRAKETKNLDLSSEALPVERALGIQWDTETDAFTYSIKLPDKPMTRRGILAVVNSIYDPLGLLAPVILPAKLLLKDLCKEQSGWDEDISEKHAEDWKGWTEDVTCLSNFQVNRCLKPADFRRTASAQLHHFSDASEYAYGTASYLLLENKQGKKHCSLVMGKSRVASLKQVTIPRLELTAAVVAVKIDKMLHQELQVPLQPSTFWTDSTTVLRYIDNDTARFKTFVANRINVIREATKPSQWKYVRTTENPADLPSRGLKAKSLAQSRTWIDGPSFLLNNECDWPEQPMQRKESLQNDPEVKNMATVNTIKVEEDKEPLNKLIDYYSEWHKLKRAVAWILKLKRTLQQLKDERNHQPSRKRP
;
A
#
# COMPACT_ATOMS: atom_id res chain seq x y z
N MET A 1 2.73 13.65 11.67
CA MET A 1 1.34 14.12 11.69
C MET A 1 1.31 15.56 11.21
N SER A 2 0.34 15.91 10.37
CA SER A 2 0.08 17.29 9.96
C SER A 2 -0.54 18.12 11.09
N GLN A 3 -0.64 19.44 10.92
CA GLN A 3 -1.34 20.31 11.86
C GLN A 3 -2.85 19.97 11.94
N GLU A 4 -3.48 19.63 10.81
CA GLU A 4 -4.88 19.18 10.80
C GLU A 4 -5.06 17.86 11.55
N ASP A 5 -4.11 16.92 11.44
CA ASP A 5 -4.15 15.66 12.21
C ASP A 5 -4.07 15.94 13.71
N GLN A 6 -3.24 16.91 14.13
CA GLN A 6 -3.13 17.29 15.53
C GLN A 6 -4.42 17.93 16.04
N GLN A 7 -5.04 18.83 15.27
CA GLN A 7 -6.34 19.43 15.60
C GLN A 7 -7.44 18.38 15.69
N PHE A 8 -7.47 17.43 14.75
CA PHE A 8 -8.39 16.30 14.79
C PHE A 8 -8.21 15.49 16.08
N MET A 9 -6.97 15.12 16.42
CA MET A 9 -6.69 14.32 17.62
C MET A 9 -7.06 15.06 18.91
N GLN A 10 -6.84 16.37 18.97
CA GLN A 10 -7.25 17.18 20.11
C GLN A 10 -8.77 17.23 20.23
N SER A 11 -9.48 17.43 19.12
CA SER A 11 -10.95 17.45 19.09
C SER A 11 -11.53 16.11 19.54
N VAL A 12 -11.11 15.01 18.92
CA VAL A 12 -11.58 13.66 19.23
C VAL A 12 -11.30 13.30 20.70
N LYS A 13 -10.07 13.51 21.19
CA LYS A 13 -9.74 13.22 22.61
C LYS A 13 -10.59 14.04 23.59
N LYS A 14 -10.92 15.29 23.24
CA LYS A 14 -11.70 16.18 24.10
C LYS A 14 -13.18 15.79 24.14
N THR A 15 -13.72 15.27 23.03
CA THR A 15 -15.16 14.98 22.89
C THR A 15 -15.51 13.51 23.08
N THR A 16 -14.52 12.63 23.27
CA THR A 16 -14.76 11.20 23.50
C THR A 16 -15.34 10.97 24.88
N THR A 17 -16.54 10.40 24.92
CA THR A 17 -17.16 9.83 26.13
C THR A 17 -17.54 8.37 25.87
N PHE A 18 -17.73 7.59 26.93
CA PHE A 18 -18.22 6.21 26.85
C PHE A 18 -19.56 6.13 27.56
N GLU A 19 -20.63 5.89 26.81
CA GLU A 19 -22.01 5.98 27.27
C GLU A 19 -22.82 4.82 26.70
N ASN A 20 -23.63 4.16 27.54
CA ASN A 20 -24.52 3.07 27.12
C ASN A 20 -23.81 1.95 26.34
N GLY A 21 -22.57 1.63 26.70
CA GLY A 21 -21.78 0.57 26.06
C GLY A 21 -21.12 0.95 24.73
N HIS A 22 -21.21 2.20 24.29
CA HIS A 22 -20.58 2.69 23.06
C HIS A 22 -19.76 3.96 23.30
N TYR A 23 -18.71 4.16 22.50
CA TYR A 23 -18.03 5.46 22.44
C TYR A 23 -18.91 6.49 21.71
N SER A 24 -19.06 7.66 22.31
CA SER A 24 -19.68 8.85 21.71
C SER A 24 -18.59 9.88 21.43
N ILE A 25 -18.43 10.27 20.17
CA ILE A 25 -17.35 11.16 19.74
C ILE A 25 -17.94 12.29 18.89
N GLY A 26 -17.66 13.54 19.28
CA GLY A 26 -18.10 14.73 18.56
C GLY A 26 -17.56 14.79 17.12
N LEU A 27 -18.29 15.46 16.24
CA LEU A 27 -17.83 15.73 14.89
C LEU A 27 -16.62 16.69 14.93
N PRO A 28 -15.48 16.33 14.33
CA PRO A 28 -14.27 17.15 14.38
C PRO A 28 -14.36 18.31 13.38
N LEU A 29 -15.13 19.33 13.72
CA LEU A 29 -15.34 20.50 12.89
C LEU A 29 -14.08 21.36 12.81
N ARG A 30 -13.76 21.83 11.60
CA ARG A 30 -12.68 22.80 11.34
C ARG A 30 -12.91 24.12 12.06
N ASN A 31 -14.17 24.53 12.20
CA ASN A 31 -14.54 25.75 12.91
C ASN A 31 -15.95 25.64 13.50
N HIS A 32 -16.04 25.48 14.82
CA HIS A 32 -17.31 25.37 15.55
C HIS A 32 -18.15 26.66 15.56
N LYS A 33 -17.58 27.82 15.19
CA LYS A 33 -18.27 29.12 15.23
C LYS A 33 -18.99 29.48 13.94
N LEU A 34 -18.70 28.78 12.83
CA LEU A 34 -19.31 29.11 11.54
C LEU A 34 -20.63 28.37 11.37
N PRO A 35 -21.73 29.08 11.02
CA PRO A 35 -23.00 28.43 10.73
C PRO A 35 -22.89 27.52 9.49
N MET A 36 -23.70 26.48 9.47
CA MET A 36 -23.96 25.69 8.27
C MET A 36 -24.89 26.46 7.33
N PRO A 37 -24.72 26.35 6.01
CA PRO A 37 -25.64 26.97 5.07
C PRO A 37 -26.98 26.23 5.14
N LYS A 38 -28.08 26.97 4.99
CA LYS A 38 -29.45 26.43 5.08
C LYS A 38 -29.78 25.59 3.83
N ASN A 39 -29.34 24.34 3.83
CA ASN A 39 -29.36 23.44 2.67
C ASN A 39 -30.62 22.56 2.58
N ARG A 40 -31.67 22.88 3.36
CA ARG A 40 -32.94 22.13 3.39
C ARG A 40 -33.53 21.89 2.00
N CYS A 41 -33.64 22.94 1.20
CA CYS A 41 -34.24 22.88 -0.14
C CYS A 41 -33.54 21.88 -1.07
N MET A 42 -32.22 21.77 -0.96
CA MET A 42 -31.43 20.79 -1.72
C MET A 42 -31.79 19.36 -1.31
N ALA A 43 -31.86 19.08 -0.01
CA ALA A 43 -32.21 17.76 0.50
C ALA A 43 -33.64 17.34 0.12
N GLU A 44 -34.61 18.26 0.22
CA GLU A 44 -35.99 18.02 -0.21
C GLU A 44 -36.09 17.73 -1.71
N GLN A 45 -35.35 18.48 -2.55
CA GLN A 45 -35.30 18.24 -3.99
C GLN A 45 -34.71 16.85 -4.33
N ARG A 46 -33.66 16.43 -3.62
CA ARG A 46 -33.04 15.10 -3.77
C ARG A 46 -34.00 13.99 -3.34
N LEU A 47 -34.71 14.18 -2.23
CA LEU A 47 -35.72 13.24 -1.75
C LEU A 47 -36.91 13.13 -2.73
N ALA A 48 -37.40 14.25 -3.28
CA ALA A 48 -38.45 14.24 -4.29
C ALA A 48 -38.02 13.47 -5.55
N SER A 49 -36.75 13.57 -5.92
CA SER A 49 -36.17 12.79 -7.01
C SER A 49 -36.12 11.29 -6.69
N LEU A 50 -35.78 10.94 -5.45
CA LEU A 50 -35.81 9.57 -4.96
C LEU A 50 -37.24 9.00 -4.95
N ARG A 51 -38.25 9.77 -4.54
CA ARG A 51 -39.68 9.39 -4.61
C ARG A 51 -40.10 9.02 -6.03
N ARG A 52 -39.68 9.82 -7.03
CA ARG A 52 -39.95 9.51 -8.45
C ARG A 52 -39.28 8.21 -8.89
N LYS A 53 -38.08 7.92 -8.39
CA LYS A 53 -37.39 6.65 -8.66
C LYS A 53 -38.10 5.46 -8.02
N PHE A 54 -38.51 5.57 -6.76
CA PHE A 54 -39.26 4.53 -6.05
C PHE A 54 -40.58 4.16 -6.75
N ARG A 55 -41.31 5.15 -7.27
CA ARG A 55 -42.54 4.89 -8.06
C ARG A 55 -42.28 4.17 -9.39
N LYS A 56 -41.09 4.34 -9.97
CA LYS A 56 -40.71 3.69 -11.23
C LYS A 56 -40.13 2.29 -11.02
N ASP A 57 -39.55 2.03 -9.86
CA ASP A 57 -38.85 0.79 -9.53
C ASP A 57 -39.25 0.31 -8.12
N PRO A 58 -40.33 -0.51 -8.01
CA PRO A 58 -40.81 -1.02 -6.74
C PRO A 58 -39.80 -1.90 -6.00
N GLY A 59 -38.99 -2.68 -6.72
CA GLY A 59 -37.96 -3.52 -6.10
C GLY A 59 -36.85 -2.69 -5.46
N PHE A 60 -36.37 -1.64 -6.15
CA PHE A 60 -35.44 -0.69 -5.56
C PHE A 60 -36.02 0.02 -4.33
N TYR A 61 -37.33 0.31 -4.34
CA TYR A 61 -38.02 0.89 -3.19
C TYR A 61 -38.07 -0.05 -1.99
N GLU A 62 -38.46 -1.32 -2.17
CA GLU A 62 -38.52 -2.31 -1.09
C GLU A 62 -37.15 -2.55 -0.44
N ASP A 63 -36.11 -2.70 -1.27
CA ASP A 63 -34.72 -2.85 -0.80
C ASP A 63 -34.27 -1.62 0.02
N TYR A 64 -34.62 -0.42 -0.44
CA TYR A 64 -34.28 0.83 0.23
C TYR A 64 -35.04 0.99 1.55
N LYS A 65 -36.34 0.67 1.53
CA LYS A 65 -37.19 0.72 2.71
C LYS A 65 -36.65 -0.22 3.78
N CYS A 66 -36.37 -1.47 3.42
CA CYS A 66 -35.76 -2.44 4.33
C CYS A 66 -34.45 -1.93 4.93
N PHE A 67 -33.60 -1.25 4.15
CA PHE A 67 -32.40 -0.61 4.70
C PHE A 67 -32.73 0.48 5.73
N MET A 68 -33.65 1.39 5.42
CA MET A 68 -33.99 2.51 6.29
C MET A 68 -34.70 2.04 7.57
N ASP A 69 -35.58 1.05 7.46
CA ASP A 69 -36.25 0.42 8.62
C ASP A 69 -35.19 -0.15 9.57
N ASN A 70 -34.20 -0.91 9.06
CA ASN A 70 -33.09 -1.41 9.86
C ASN A 70 -32.27 -0.30 10.54
N VAL A 71 -32.05 0.84 9.87
CA VAL A 71 -31.30 1.98 10.43
C VAL A 71 -32.08 2.63 11.58
N ILE A 72 -33.41 2.73 11.45
CA ILE A 72 -34.29 3.34 12.45
C ILE A 72 -34.51 2.38 13.63
N GLU A 73 -34.81 1.10 13.37
CA GLU A 73 -35.01 0.06 14.39
C GLU A 73 -33.78 -0.13 15.29
N LYS A 74 -32.57 -0.06 14.72
CA LYS A 74 -31.31 -0.12 15.49
C LYS A 74 -30.97 1.19 16.22
N GLY A 75 -31.80 2.23 16.09
CA GLY A 75 -31.57 3.53 16.69
C GLY A 75 -30.35 4.28 16.13
N TYR A 76 -29.91 3.96 14.90
CA TYR A 76 -28.86 4.72 14.22
C TYR A 76 -29.39 6.05 13.69
N ALA A 77 -30.66 6.08 13.28
CA ALA A 77 -31.42 7.28 13.00
C ALA A 77 -32.60 7.38 13.95
N VAL A 78 -32.87 8.59 14.46
CA VAL A 78 -34.03 8.87 15.31
C VAL A 78 -34.83 10.02 14.73
N ARG A 79 -36.16 9.98 14.88
CA ARG A 79 -37.05 11.09 14.52
C ARG A 79 -36.66 12.30 15.36
N VAL A 80 -36.54 13.46 14.73
CA VAL A 80 -36.32 14.73 15.43
C VAL A 80 -37.62 15.12 16.16
N PRO A 81 -37.57 15.38 17.47
CA PRO A 81 -38.74 15.82 18.22
C PRO A 81 -39.35 17.12 17.66
N ASP A 82 -40.68 17.27 17.74
CA ASP A 82 -41.39 18.40 17.12
C ASP A 82 -40.99 19.77 17.71
N ASP A 83 -40.61 19.79 19.00
CA ASP A 83 -40.06 20.95 19.70
C ASP A 83 -38.65 21.35 19.20
N GLN A 84 -37.93 20.43 18.55
CA GLN A 84 -36.58 20.64 18.02
C GLN A 84 -36.53 20.90 16.50
N LEU A 85 -37.69 20.91 15.83
CA LEU A 85 -37.78 21.21 14.39
C LEU A 85 -37.50 22.69 14.08
N ASN A 86 -37.91 23.59 14.99
CA ASN A 86 -37.87 25.05 14.79
C ASN A 86 -36.70 25.74 15.51
N HIS A 87 -35.56 25.07 15.65
CA HIS A 87 -34.36 25.76 16.09
C HIS A 87 -33.90 26.72 14.98
N ALA A 88 -33.94 28.03 15.25
CA ALA A 88 -33.27 29.06 14.46
C ALA A 88 -31.73 28.95 14.51
N ASP A 89 -31.23 27.77 14.83
CA ASP A 89 -29.85 27.51 15.22
C ASP A 89 -28.96 27.29 14.00
N ALA A 90 -27.75 27.80 14.10
CA ALA A 90 -26.73 27.83 13.07
C ALA A 90 -26.15 26.43 12.73
N ARG A 91 -26.56 25.38 13.46
CA ARG A 91 -25.95 24.04 13.46
C ARG A 91 -26.86 22.92 12.96
N VAL A 92 -27.81 23.24 12.09
CA VAL A 92 -28.60 22.23 11.37
C VAL A 92 -28.08 22.06 9.95
N SER A 93 -27.88 20.82 9.52
CA SER A 93 -27.56 20.48 8.13
C SER A 93 -28.24 19.19 7.69
N TYR A 94 -28.75 19.19 6.46
CA TYR A 94 -29.44 18.05 5.87
C TYR A 94 -28.53 17.29 4.90
N ILE A 95 -28.43 15.97 5.09
CA ILE A 95 -27.62 15.06 4.28
C ILE A 95 -28.54 14.31 3.30
N PRO A 96 -28.44 14.57 1.98
CA PRO A 96 -29.18 13.78 1.01
C PRO A 96 -28.62 12.36 0.97
N HIS A 97 -29.47 11.40 0.60
CA HIS A 97 -29.09 9.99 0.51
C HIS A 97 -29.54 9.38 -0.82
N HIS A 98 -28.81 8.38 -1.29
CA HIS A 98 -29.10 7.68 -2.53
C HIS A 98 -28.65 6.22 -2.47
N GLY A 99 -29.26 5.37 -3.28
CA GLY A 99 -29.03 3.92 -3.25
C GLY A 99 -28.23 3.46 -4.46
N VAL A 100 -27.20 2.66 -4.22
CA VAL A 100 -26.35 2.04 -5.24
C VAL A 100 -26.35 0.53 -5.04
N TYR A 101 -26.54 -0.23 -6.12
CA TYR A 101 -26.40 -1.68 -6.07
C TYR A 101 -24.94 -2.07 -6.20
N HIS A 102 -24.51 -3.01 -5.35
CA HIS A 102 -23.24 -3.66 -5.55
C HIS A 102 -23.26 -4.43 -6.89
N PRO A 103 -22.34 -4.18 -7.85
CA PRO A 103 -22.44 -4.71 -9.21
C PRO A 103 -22.59 -6.24 -9.30
N LYS A 104 -21.87 -6.97 -8.44
CA LYS A 104 -21.91 -8.44 -8.38
C LYS A 104 -22.97 -9.00 -7.43
N LYS A 105 -22.99 -8.55 -6.16
CA LYS A 105 -23.88 -9.08 -5.12
C LYS A 105 -25.35 -8.62 -5.25
N ARG A 106 -25.63 -7.63 -6.11
CA ARG A 106 -26.95 -6.97 -6.26
C ARG A 106 -27.62 -6.55 -4.94
N LYS A 107 -26.84 -6.37 -3.87
CA LYS A 107 -27.29 -5.83 -2.59
C LYS A 107 -27.28 -4.31 -2.65
N ILE A 108 -28.37 -3.66 -2.22
CA ILE A 108 -28.42 -2.20 -2.11
C ILE A 108 -27.48 -1.70 -1.02
N ARG A 109 -26.85 -0.55 -1.26
CA ARG A 109 -26.15 0.25 -0.26
C ARG A 109 -26.70 1.67 -0.34
N VAL A 110 -27.25 2.16 0.76
CA VAL A 110 -27.65 3.55 0.88
C VAL A 110 -26.42 4.36 1.31
N VAL A 111 -26.09 5.36 0.51
CA VAL A 111 -24.98 6.27 0.74
C VAL A 111 -25.56 7.59 1.22
N PHE A 112 -25.12 8.04 2.39
CA PHE A 112 -25.39 9.36 2.92
C PHE A 112 -24.34 10.32 2.35
N ASP A 113 -24.77 11.23 1.49
CA ASP A 113 -23.90 12.07 0.67
C ASP A 113 -23.42 13.30 1.47
N CYS A 114 -22.46 13.08 2.36
CA CYS A 114 -21.82 14.13 3.15
C CYS A 114 -20.95 15.09 2.31
N ALA A 115 -20.73 14.78 1.02
CA ALA A 115 -20.00 15.62 0.08
C ALA A 115 -20.93 16.55 -0.71
N ALA A 116 -22.25 16.36 -0.64
CA ALA A 116 -23.24 17.22 -1.29
C ALA A 116 -23.01 18.68 -0.89
N SER A 117 -22.67 19.50 -1.88
CA SER A 117 -22.33 20.91 -1.70
C SER A 117 -23.57 21.78 -1.89
N PHE A 118 -23.74 22.74 -0.98
CA PHE A 118 -24.69 23.83 -1.10
C PHE A 118 -23.99 25.14 -0.74
N GLN A 119 -24.00 26.12 -1.65
CA GLN A 119 -23.22 27.36 -1.50
C GLN A 119 -21.73 27.08 -1.23
N ASP A 120 -21.13 26.18 -2.02
CA ASP A 120 -19.72 25.75 -1.94
C ASP A 120 -19.28 25.13 -0.61
N GLN A 121 -20.25 24.65 0.18
CA GLN A 121 -19.99 24.02 1.47
C GLN A 121 -20.75 22.70 1.59
N SER A 122 -20.08 21.70 2.16
CA SER A 122 -20.63 20.40 2.48
C SER A 122 -20.21 20.01 3.90
N LEU A 123 -20.83 18.98 4.47
CA LEU A 123 -20.38 18.48 5.78
C LEU A 123 -18.89 18.06 5.71
N ASN A 124 -18.48 17.38 4.63
CA ASN A 124 -17.10 16.97 4.44
C ASN A 124 -16.10 18.12 4.34
N SER A 125 -16.47 19.27 3.73
CA SER A 125 -15.59 20.44 3.69
C SER A 125 -15.44 21.12 5.06
N ARG A 126 -16.36 20.84 6.00
CA ARG A 126 -16.32 21.35 7.38
C ARG A 126 -15.64 20.41 8.37
N LEU A 127 -15.45 19.14 8.04
CA LEU A 127 -14.81 18.16 8.90
C LEU A 127 -13.29 18.10 8.70
N LEU A 128 -12.57 17.85 9.79
CA LEU A 128 -11.18 17.40 9.77
C LEU A 128 -11.20 15.89 9.48
N GLN A 129 -10.50 15.46 8.44
CA GLN A 129 -10.43 14.05 8.03
C GLN A 129 -9.73 13.17 9.08
N GLY A 130 -8.72 13.72 9.75
CA GLY A 130 -7.88 13.00 10.69
C GLY A 130 -6.83 12.10 10.02
N PRO A 131 -5.87 11.61 10.81
CA PRO A 131 -4.78 10.79 10.30
C PRO A 131 -5.26 9.39 9.92
N ASN A 132 -4.61 8.77 8.93
CA ASN A 132 -4.85 7.35 8.65
C ASN A 132 -4.32 6.49 9.81
N MET A 133 -5.24 5.96 10.62
CA MET A 133 -4.93 5.06 11.74
C MET A 133 -5.07 3.58 11.38
N THR A 134 -5.45 3.26 10.15
CA THR A 134 -5.65 1.89 9.69
C THR A 134 -4.31 1.18 9.59
N ASN A 135 -4.27 -0.08 10.00
CA ASN A 135 -3.11 -0.92 9.72
C ASN A 135 -2.94 -1.09 8.20
N THR A 136 -1.73 -1.37 7.74
CA THR A 136 -1.52 -1.59 6.31
C THR A 136 -2.14 -2.91 5.89
N LEU A 137 -2.80 -2.94 4.72
CA LEU A 137 -3.40 -4.16 4.17
C LEU A 137 -2.36 -5.27 4.03
N VAL A 138 -1.18 -4.92 3.53
CA VAL A 138 -0.06 -5.85 3.37
C VAL A 138 0.40 -6.37 4.73
N GLY A 139 0.50 -5.51 5.74
CA GLY A 139 0.90 -5.90 7.09
C GLY A 139 -0.06 -6.89 7.74
N VAL A 140 -1.36 -6.63 7.66
CA VAL A 140 -2.39 -7.54 8.19
C VAL A 140 -2.33 -8.89 7.46
N LEU A 141 -2.19 -8.90 6.13
CA LEU A 141 -2.00 -10.13 5.35
C LEU A 141 -0.72 -10.88 5.73
N LEU A 142 0.39 -10.19 5.97
CA LEU A 142 1.65 -10.82 6.35
C LEU A 142 1.53 -11.52 7.71
N ARG A 143 0.98 -10.85 8.73
CA ARG A 143 0.71 -11.44 10.05
C ARG A 143 -0.29 -12.59 9.99
N PHE A 144 -1.26 -12.49 9.09
CA PHE A 144 -2.22 -13.56 8.86
C PHE A 144 -1.56 -14.83 8.32
N ARG A 145 -0.34 -14.77 7.77
CA ARG A 145 0.41 -15.92 7.25
C ARG A 145 1.39 -16.54 8.25
N GLU A 146 1.58 -15.97 9.44
CA GLU A 146 2.69 -16.36 10.32
C GLU A 146 2.51 -17.73 10.99
N GLU A 147 1.29 -18.05 11.42
CA GLU A 147 1.02 -19.22 12.27
C GLU A 147 0.05 -20.23 11.64
N PRO A 148 0.06 -21.51 12.09
CA PRO A 148 -0.70 -22.59 11.46
C PRO A 148 -2.21 -22.47 11.56
N VAL A 149 -2.78 -21.93 12.64
CA VAL A 149 -4.25 -21.83 12.83
C VAL A 149 -4.71 -20.41 12.53
N ALA A 150 -5.65 -20.23 11.60
CA ALA A 150 -6.06 -18.92 11.10
C ALA A 150 -7.55 -18.68 11.31
N MET A 151 -7.90 -17.45 11.64
CA MET A 151 -9.28 -17.01 11.81
C MET A 151 -9.47 -15.59 11.27
N MET A 152 -10.68 -15.34 10.80
CA MET A 152 -11.13 -14.04 10.31
C MET A 152 -12.45 -13.67 10.97
N ALA A 153 -12.68 -12.37 11.13
CA ALA A 153 -13.93 -11.80 11.59
C ALA A 153 -14.13 -10.41 10.99
N ASP A 154 -15.35 -9.87 11.10
CA ASP A 154 -15.75 -8.56 10.59
C ASP A 154 -16.51 -7.80 11.67
N ILE A 155 -16.21 -6.51 11.84
CA ILE A 155 -17.00 -5.64 12.72
C ILE A 155 -18.30 -5.27 12.01
N GLU A 156 -19.42 -5.64 12.60
CA GLU A 156 -20.73 -5.27 12.07
C GLU A 156 -20.86 -3.74 12.00
N SER A 157 -21.06 -3.21 10.78
CA SER A 157 -21.35 -1.78 10.57
C SER A 157 -20.40 -0.86 11.35
N MET A 158 -19.08 -1.08 11.26
CA MET A 158 -18.04 -0.45 12.10
C MET A 158 -18.26 1.04 12.41
N PHE A 159 -18.60 1.87 11.42
CA PHE A 159 -18.83 3.31 11.63
C PHE A 159 -20.06 3.59 12.51
N TYR A 160 -21.10 2.77 12.40
CA TYR A 160 -22.34 2.93 13.17
C TYR A 160 -22.19 2.49 14.64
N GLN A 161 -21.08 1.80 14.98
CA GLN A 161 -20.78 1.44 16.37
C GLN A 161 -20.28 2.62 17.20
N VAL A 162 -19.90 3.73 16.57
CA VAL A 162 -19.50 4.97 17.26
C VAL A 162 -20.62 5.99 17.17
N LYS A 163 -21.07 6.44 18.34
CA LYS A 163 -22.15 7.42 18.48
C LYS A 163 -21.67 8.85 18.22
N VAL A 164 -22.61 9.69 17.81
CA VAL A 164 -22.44 11.14 17.69
C VAL A 164 -23.25 11.79 18.81
N PRO A 165 -22.64 12.70 19.60
CA PRO A 165 -23.36 13.47 20.62
C PRO A 165 -24.55 14.24 20.03
N GLU A 166 -25.63 14.38 20.80
CA GLU A 166 -26.88 15.01 20.33
C GLU A 166 -26.68 16.42 19.76
N HIS A 167 -25.79 17.21 20.37
CA HIS A 167 -25.49 18.58 19.92
C HIS A 167 -24.82 18.66 18.53
N ASP A 168 -24.21 17.57 18.05
CA ASP A 168 -23.62 17.47 16.72
C ASP A 168 -24.49 16.67 15.74
N ALA A 169 -25.42 15.84 16.24
CA ALA A 169 -26.27 14.97 15.43
C ALA A 169 -27.16 15.75 14.45
N ASP A 170 -27.53 17.00 14.79
CA ASP A 170 -28.30 17.89 13.92
C ASP A 170 -27.54 18.40 12.68
N LEU A 171 -26.22 18.22 12.63
CA LEU A 171 -25.43 18.40 11.41
C LEU A 171 -25.60 17.25 10.41
N GLN A 172 -26.33 16.21 10.81
CA GLN A 172 -26.55 14.98 10.06
C GLN A 172 -28.05 14.66 9.95
N ARG A 173 -28.90 15.68 9.83
CA ARG A 173 -30.34 15.48 9.60
C ARG A 173 -30.59 14.90 8.21
N LEU A 174 -31.69 14.20 8.06
CA LEU A 174 -32.16 13.66 6.79
C LEU A 174 -33.69 13.66 6.76
N PHE A 175 -34.25 13.52 5.57
CA PHE A 175 -35.69 13.38 5.40
C PHE A 175 -36.05 11.95 5.03
N TRP A 176 -37.07 11.40 5.68
CA TRP A 176 -37.60 10.09 5.34
C TRP A 176 -39.13 10.04 5.53
N TRP A 177 -39.78 9.07 4.91
CA TRP A 177 -41.22 8.84 5.11
C TRP A 177 -41.43 7.85 6.26
N PRO A 178 -42.31 8.16 7.23
CA PRO A 178 -42.70 7.19 8.25
C PRO A 178 -43.16 5.87 7.62
N ASP A 179 -42.67 4.75 8.15
CA ASP A 179 -42.89 3.39 7.60
C ASP A 179 -42.59 3.23 6.09
N GLY A 180 -41.79 4.12 5.52
CA GLY A 180 -41.51 4.23 4.08
C GLY A 180 -42.69 4.71 3.23
N LYS A 181 -43.83 5.10 3.83
CA LYS A 181 -45.07 5.40 3.11
C LYS A 181 -44.97 6.69 2.29
N LEU A 182 -44.76 6.55 0.98
CA LEU A 182 -44.52 7.69 0.07
C LEU A 182 -45.66 8.71 -0.06
N ASN A 183 -46.85 8.39 0.45
CA ASN A 183 -48.03 9.26 0.42
C ASN A 183 -48.20 10.06 1.72
N GLU A 184 -47.47 9.70 2.77
CA GLU A 184 -47.44 10.45 4.03
C GLU A 184 -46.47 11.65 3.94
N PRO A 185 -46.63 12.68 4.80
CA PRO A 185 -45.64 13.74 4.89
C PRO A 185 -44.26 13.16 5.26
N MET A 186 -43.21 13.76 4.69
CA MET A 186 -41.84 13.42 5.10
C MET A 186 -41.56 14.00 6.48
N GLU A 187 -40.78 13.29 7.28
CA GLU A 187 -40.33 13.70 8.60
C GLU A 187 -38.82 13.91 8.64
N GLU A 188 -38.36 14.67 9.63
CA GLU A 188 -36.94 14.88 9.89
C GLU A 188 -36.42 13.80 10.83
N PHE A 189 -35.35 13.15 10.41
CA PHE A 189 -34.57 12.24 11.23
C PHE A 189 -33.17 12.82 11.40
N ARG A 190 -32.47 12.44 12.47
CA ARG A 190 -31.05 12.73 12.66
C ARG A 190 -30.27 11.45 12.91
N MET A 191 -29.08 11.40 12.34
CA MET A 191 -28.17 10.27 12.53
C MET A 191 -27.43 10.43 13.85
N MET A 192 -27.54 9.42 14.72
CA MET A 192 -26.92 9.38 16.05
C MET A 192 -25.56 8.67 16.03
N VAL A 193 -25.02 8.40 14.85
CA VAL A 193 -23.82 7.60 14.61
C VAL A 193 -22.95 8.21 13.51
N HIS A 194 -21.66 7.89 13.49
CA HIS A 194 -20.77 8.37 12.42
C HIS A 194 -21.11 7.70 11.08
N LEU A 195 -21.25 8.51 10.04
CA LEU A 195 -21.78 8.05 8.75
C LEU A 195 -20.72 7.46 7.82
N PHE A 196 -21.12 6.42 7.10
CA PHE A 196 -20.45 6.03 5.86
C PHE A 196 -20.67 7.14 4.81
N GLY A 197 -19.59 7.86 4.47
CA GLY A 197 -19.62 9.01 3.56
C GLY A 197 -18.98 10.26 4.14
N ALA A 198 -18.87 10.35 5.47
CA ALA A 198 -18.15 11.45 6.13
C ALA A 198 -16.64 11.21 6.14
N THR A 199 -15.85 12.24 5.82
CA THR A 199 -14.39 12.14 5.70
C THR A 199 -13.69 11.79 7.02
N SER A 200 -14.27 12.16 8.16
CA SER A 200 -13.71 11.90 9.49
C SER A 200 -14.03 10.50 10.04
N SER A 201 -15.11 9.86 9.59
CA SER A 201 -15.62 8.60 10.17
C SER A 201 -14.59 7.46 10.21
N PRO A 202 -13.76 7.22 9.17
CA PRO A 202 -12.76 6.17 9.22
C PRO A 202 -11.74 6.35 10.35
N SER A 203 -11.24 7.57 10.53
CA SER A 203 -10.29 7.91 11.57
C SER A 203 -10.92 7.82 12.96
N ILE A 204 -12.19 8.23 13.10
CA ILE A 204 -12.95 8.18 14.37
C ILE A 204 -13.23 6.74 14.79
N ALA A 205 -13.73 5.89 13.88
CA ALA A 205 -14.00 4.50 14.20
C ALA A 205 -12.72 3.72 14.53
N SER A 206 -11.64 3.98 13.79
CA SER A 206 -10.32 3.40 14.09
C SER A 206 -9.80 3.87 15.46
N TYR A 207 -10.00 5.14 15.80
CA TYR A 207 -9.65 5.68 17.12
C TYR A 207 -10.45 4.99 18.22
N ALA A 208 -11.77 4.88 18.09
CA ALA A 208 -12.64 4.26 19.09
C ALA A 208 -12.30 2.77 19.29
N LEU A 209 -12.02 2.03 18.21
CA LEU A 209 -11.58 0.63 18.30
C LEU A 209 -10.23 0.50 19.04
N LYS A 210 -9.25 1.35 18.71
CA LYS A 210 -7.96 1.36 19.42
C LYS A 210 -8.09 1.83 20.87
N ARG A 211 -9.01 2.76 21.13
CA ARG A 211 -9.33 3.24 22.48
C ARG A 211 -9.95 2.15 23.33
N THR A 212 -10.79 1.30 22.74
CA THR A 212 -11.35 0.10 23.40
C THR A 212 -10.24 -0.79 23.94
N ALA A 213 -9.23 -1.08 23.11
CA ALA A 213 -8.08 -1.89 23.49
C ALA A 213 -7.25 -1.24 24.62
N GLU A 214 -7.04 0.08 24.55
CA GLU A 214 -6.29 0.82 25.57
C GLU A 214 -7.03 0.90 26.92
N ASP A 215 -8.33 1.20 26.90
CA ASP A 215 -9.14 1.37 28.12
C ASP A 215 -9.35 0.03 28.87
N HIS A 216 -9.24 -1.10 28.18
CA HIS A 216 -9.44 -2.44 28.75
C HIS A 216 -8.17 -3.28 28.82
N LYS A 217 -7.00 -2.70 28.56
CA LYS A 217 -5.72 -3.44 28.46
C LYS A 217 -5.33 -4.21 29.72
N ASP A 218 -5.80 -3.75 30.88
CA ASP A 218 -5.47 -4.34 32.19
C ASP A 218 -6.37 -5.54 32.54
N ILE A 219 -7.47 -5.73 31.82
CA ILE A 219 -8.47 -6.78 32.06
C ILE A 219 -8.48 -7.80 30.90
N ALA A 220 -8.26 -7.33 29.68
CA ALA A 220 -8.22 -8.18 28.49
C ALA A 220 -6.89 -8.91 28.36
N SER A 221 -6.88 -10.03 27.62
CA SER A 221 -5.64 -10.72 27.34
C SER A 221 -4.71 -9.84 26.48
N PRO A 222 -3.39 -9.84 26.75
CA PRO A 222 -2.44 -9.04 25.96
C PRO A 222 -2.50 -9.35 24.46
N GLU A 223 -2.81 -10.60 24.10
CA GLU A 223 -2.94 -11.00 22.70
C GLU A 223 -4.19 -10.42 22.03
N ALA A 224 -5.33 -10.36 22.72
CA ALA A 224 -6.53 -9.71 22.19
C ALA A 224 -6.31 -8.22 21.97
N VAL A 225 -5.67 -7.54 22.93
CA VAL A 225 -5.29 -6.11 22.82
C VAL A 225 -4.40 -5.90 21.60
N GLN A 226 -3.33 -6.69 21.47
CA GLN A 226 -2.39 -6.57 20.37
C GLN A 226 -3.02 -6.88 19.00
N THR A 227 -3.98 -7.80 18.98
CA THR A 227 -4.74 -8.15 17.77
C THR A 227 -5.65 -7.00 17.36
N VAL A 228 -6.36 -6.34 18.29
CA VAL A 228 -7.15 -5.13 17.98
C VAL A 228 -6.27 -4.02 17.41
N LEU A 229 -5.07 -3.82 17.97
CA LEU A 229 -4.17 -2.76 17.53
C LEU A 229 -3.59 -3.00 16.13
N ASN A 230 -3.25 -4.25 15.76
CA ASN A 230 -2.43 -4.54 14.57
C ASN A 230 -3.08 -5.43 13.50
N ASN A 231 -4.16 -6.14 13.79
CA ASN A 231 -4.71 -7.17 12.91
C ASN A 231 -6.06 -6.81 12.27
N PHE A 232 -6.56 -5.60 12.54
CA PHE A 232 -7.71 -5.04 11.82
C PHE A 232 -7.25 -4.21 10.61
N TYR A 233 -7.82 -4.48 9.45
CA TYR A 233 -7.83 -3.59 8.31
C TYR A 233 -9.24 -3.00 8.16
N VAL A 234 -9.44 -1.79 8.70
CA VAL A 234 -10.78 -1.20 8.86
C VAL A 234 -11.66 -2.13 9.72
N ASP A 235 -12.67 -2.76 9.14
CA ASP A 235 -13.63 -3.65 9.78
C ASP A 235 -13.21 -5.12 9.77
N ASP A 236 -12.30 -5.52 8.88
CA ASP A 236 -11.84 -6.90 8.71
C ASP A 236 -10.70 -7.24 9.69
N CYS A 237 -10.91 -8.23 10.56
CA CYS A 237 -9.89 -8.83 11.43
C CYS A 237 -9.32 -10.09 10.81
N LEU A 238 -7.99 -10.17 10.65
CA LEU A 238 -7.31 -11.39 10.20
C LEU A 238 -6.18 -11.72 11.17
N LYS A 239 -6.24 -12.91 11.78
CA LYS A 239 -5.24 -13.37 12.75
C LYS A 239 -4.89 -14.83 12.54
N SER A 240 -3.63 -15.17 12.80
CA SER A 240 -3.20 -16.56 12.94
C SER A 240 -2.47 -16.76 14.28
N VAL A 241 -2.60 -17.96 14.84
CA VAL A 241 -2.03 -18.37 16.14
C VAL A 241 -1.51 -19.81 16.08
N PRO A 242 -0.62 -20.22 17.02
CA PRO A 242 0.08 -21.50 16.93
C PRO A 242 -0.82 -22.74 17.05
N THR A 243 -1.86 -22.69 17.88
CA THR A 243 -2.69 -23.87 18.20
C THR A 243 -4.19 -23.61 18.11
N GLU A 244 -4.97 -24.68 18.06
CA GLU A 244 -6.44 -24.64 18.06
C GLU A 244 -6.98 -24.01 19.36
N ASP A 245 -6.38 -24.34 20.50
CA ASP A 245 -6.78 -23.83 21.81
C ASP A 245 -6.49 -22.34 21.96
N ASP A 246 -5.35 -21.87 21.45
CA ASP A 246 -5.02 -20.45 21.39
C ASP A 246 -6.06 -19.69 20.55
N ALA A 247 -6.48 -20.28 19.42
CA ALA A 247 -7.47 -19.66 18.53
C ALA A 247 -8.85 -19.55 19.18
N MET A 248 -9.32 -20.61 19.84
CA MET A 248 -10.59 -20.60 20.57
C MET A 248 -10.58 -19.59 21.72
N THR A 249 -9.47 -19.53 22.47
CA THR A 249 -9.30 -18.58 23.57
C THR A 249 -9.27 -17.14 23.04
N LEU A 250 -8.46 -16.86 22.03
CA LEU A 250 -8.35 -15.54 21.44
C LEU A 250 -9.66 -15.09 20.79
N ALA A 251 -10.40 -15.98 20.13
CA ALA A 251 -11.71 -15.65 19.56
C ALA A 251 -12.71 -15.23 20.65
N LYS A 252 -12.72 -15.92 21.80
CA LYS A 252 -13.53 -15.54 22.96
C LYS A 252 -13.10 -14.19 23.52
N ASP A 253 -11.81 -13.99 23.78
CA ASP A 253 -11.28 -12.75 24.34
C ASP A 253 -11.52 -11.54 23.44
N LEU A 254 -11.35 -11.71 22.12
CA LEU A 254 -11.64 -10.67 21.13
C LEU A 254 -13.11 -10.29 21.12
N ARG A 255 -14.03 -11.27 21.19
CA ARG A 255 -15.47 -10.99 21.27
C ARG A 255 -15.79 -10.19 22.53
N THR A 256 -15.23 -10.57 23.68
CA THR A 256 -15.43 -9.84 24.93
C THR A 256 -14.84 -8.44 24.89
N LEU A 257 -13.60 -8.29 24.42
CA LEU A 257 -12.91 -7.00 24.34
C LEU A 257 -13.60 -6.04 23.35
N CYS A 258 -13.95 -6.51 22.14
CA CYS A 258 -14.66 -5.67 21.19
C CYS A 258 -16.04 -5.27 21.71
N ALA A 259 -16.77 -6.21 22.34
CA ALA A 259 -18.08 -5.91 22.92
C ALA A 259 -18.01 -4.88 24.05
N SER A 260 -16.93 -4.83 24.84
CA SER A 260 -16.75 -3.82 25.88
C SER A 260 -16.57 -2.40 25.33
N GLY A 261 -16.22 -2.25 24.05
CA GLY A 261 -16.21 -0.98 23.33
C GLY A 261 -17.43 -0.73 22.44
N GLY A 262 -18.43 -1.62 22.48
CA GLY A 262 -19.62 -1.54 21.62
C GLY A 262 -19.41 -2.08 20.21
N PHE A 263 -18.32 -2.82 19.95
CA PHE A 263 -18.05 -3.42 18.64
C PHE A 263 -18.46 -4.89 18.63
N THR A 264 -19.40 -5.24 17.74
CA THR A 264 -19.83 -6.63 17.56
C THR A 264 -19.07 -7.30 16.42
N LEU A 265 -18.35 -8.38 16.74
CA LEU A 265 -17.66 -9.22 15.75
C LEU A 265 -18.62 -10.26 15.16
N THR A 266 -18.62 -10.35 13.83
CA THR A 266 -19.48 -11.21 13.03
C THR A 266 -18.70 -11.84 11.88
N LYS A 267 -19.37 -12.65 11.06
CA LYS A 267 -18.81 -13.34 9.88
C LYS A 267 -17.50 -14.09 10.19
N TRP A 268 -17.49 -14.79 11.31
CA TRP A 268 -16.32 -15.58 11.68
C TRP A 268 -16.07 -16.72 10.69
N THR A 269 -14.81 -16.85 10.29
CA THR A 269 -14.31 -17.86 9.36
C THR A 269 -12.99 -18.42 9.90
N SER A 270 -12.73 -19.72 9.72
CA SER A 270 -11.44 -20.37 10.00
C SER A 270 -11.28 -21.58 9.09
N HIS A 271 -10.04 -21.97 8.78
CA HIS A 271 -9.80 -23.29 8.17
C HIS A 271 -9.95 -24.44 9.17
N ASN A 272 -9.94 -24.14 10.47
CA ASN A 272 -10.04 -25.14 11.51
C ASN A 272 -11.49 -25.30 11.97
N ARG A 273 -12.05 -26.49 11.74
CA ARG A 273 -13.46 -26.80 12.05
C ARG A 273 -13.77 -26.69 13.54
N LYS A 274 -12.86 -27.08 14.44
CA LYS A 274 -13.09 -26.97 15.89
C LYS A 274 -13.18 -25.51 16.33
N VAL A 275 -12.31 -24.66 15.79
CA VAL A 275 -12.36 -23.21 16.05
C VAL A 275 -13.70 -22.64 15.59
N LEU A 276 -14.18 -22.99 14.39
CA LEU A 276 -15.50 -22.58 13.90
C LEU A 276 -16.64 -23.07 14.80
N MET A 277 -16.58 -24.34 15.24
CA MET A 277 -17.59 -24.92 16.13
C MET A 277 -17.66 -24.22 17.49
N SER A 278 -16.55 -23.67 18.00
CA SER A 278 -16.55 -22.90 19.25
C SER A 278 -17.24 -21.52 19.15
N ILE A 279 -17.50 -21.04 17.93
CA ILE A 279 -18.14 -19.74 17.69
C ILE A 279 -19.64 -19.93 17.51
N PRO A 280 -20.50 -19.07 18.12
CA PRO A 280 -21.95 -19.15 17.93
C PRO A 280 -22.36 -19.05 16.46
N GLU A 281 -23.35 -19.84 16.06
CA GLU A 281 -23.81 -19.95 14.67
C GLU A 281 -24.25 -18.61 14.08
N GLU A 282 -24.87 -17.75 14.88
CA GLU A 282 -25.35 -16.44 14.45
C GLU A 282 -24.19 -15.50 14.05
N GLN A 283 -22.98 -15.76 14.57
CA GLN A 283 -21.79 -14.96 14.34
C GLN A 283 -20.87 -15.55 13.25
N ARG A 284 -21.10 -16.78 12.78
CA ARG A 284 -20.35 -17.40 11.68
C ARG A 284 -20.64 -16.73 10.32
N ALA A 285 -19.72 -16.87 9.37
CA ALA A 285 -19.95 -16.41 7.99
C ALA A 285 -21.14 -17.13 7.35
N LYS A 286 -21.90 -16.42 6.49
CA LYS A 286 -23.17 -16.93 5.92
C LYS A 286 -23.02 -18.28 5.22
N GLU A 287 -21.91 -18.47 4.53
CA GLU A 287 -21.61 -19.69 3.77
C GLU A 287 -21.34 -20.88 4.70
N THR A 288 -20.95 -20.61 5.95
CA THR A 288 -20.67 -21.60 7.00
C THR A 288 -21.84 -21.80 7.97
N LYS A 289 -22.83 -20.90 8.01
CA LYS A 289 -23.99 -20.99 8.92
C LYS A 289 -24.87 -22.22 8.66
N ASN A 290 -25.01 -22.59 7.40
CA ASN A 290 -25.88 -23.69 6.97
C ASN A 290 -25.09 -24.95 6.58
N LEU A 291 -23.78 -24.95 6.85
CA LEU A 291 -22.88 -26.03 6.45
C LEU A 291 -22.83 -27.08 7.55
N ASP A 292 -23.01 -28.35 7.19
CA ASP A 292 -22.65 -29.44 8.11
C ASP A 292 -21.13 -29.56 8.18
N LEU A 293 -20.55 -28.89 9.17
CA LEU A 293 -19.10 -28.87 9.42
C LEU A 293 -18.49 -30.27 9.62
N SER A 294 -19.31 -31.31 9.87
CA SER A 294 -18.82 -32.69 10.04
C SER A 294 -18.64 -33.43 8.72
N SER A 295 -19.35 -33.06 7.66
CA SER A 295 -19.37 -33.80 6.38
C SER A 295 -19.06 -32.96 5.14
N GLU A 296 -19.27 -31.66 5.19
CA GLU A 296 -19.14 -30.77 4.03
C GLU A 296 -17.78 -30.05 3.99
N ALA A 297 -17.34 -29.65 2.79
CA ALA A 297 -16.10 -28.91 2.59
C ALA A 297 -16.29 -27.43 2.95
N LEU A 298 -15.29 -26.82 3.57
CA LEU A 298 -15.32 -25.41 3.93
C LEU A 298 -15.27 -24.50 2.67
N PRO A 299 -15.91 -23.31 2.72
CA PRO A 299 -16.02 -22.44 1.56
C PRO A 299 -14.71 -21.73 1.21
N VAL A 300 -14.63 -21.24 -0.04
CA VAL A 300 -13.56 -20.32 -0.47
C VAL A 300 -13.96 -18.90 -0.11
N GLU A 301 -13.18 -18.28 0.77
CA GLU A 301 -13.43 -16.95 1.32
C GLU A 301 -12.48 -15.91 0.73
N ARG A 302 -12.62 -14.64 1.13
CA ARG A 302 -11.72 -13.56 0.70
C ARG A 302 -10.98 -12.93 1.86
N ALA A 303 -9.69 -13.25 2.01
CA ALA A 303 -8.77 -12.58 2.93
C ALA A 303 -8.29 -11.25 2.35
N LEU A 304 -8.92 -10.13 2.76
CA LEU A 304 -8.64 -8.77 2.26
C LEU A 304 -8.55 -8.69 0.72
N GLY A 305 -9.42 -9.41 0.03
CA GLY A 305 -9.54 -9.43 -1.44
C GLY A 305 -8.85 -10.59 -2.14
N ILE A 306 -7.88 -11.28 -1.51
CA ILE A 306 -7.26 -12.52 -2.02
C ILE A 306 -8.20 -13.69 -1.75
N GLN A 307 -8.35 -14.64 -2.68
CA GLN A 307 -9.13 -15.85 -2.41
C GLN A 307 -8.35 -16.78 -1.49
N TRP A 308 -9.00 -17.22 -0.42
CA TRP A 308 -8.46 -18.14 0.55
C TRP A 308 -9.35 -19.37 0.59
N ASP A 309 -8.81 -20.50 0.12
CA ASP A 309 -9.45 -21.79 0.30
C ASP A 309 -9.24 -22.21 1.76
N THR A 310 -10.33 -22.21 2.52
CA THR A 310 -10.31 -22.51 3.94
C THR A 310 -10.25 -24.02 4.21
N GLU A 311 -10.52 -24.89 3.24
CA GLU A 311 -10.34 -26.33 3.45
C GLU A 311 -8.85 -26.70 3.36
N THR A 312 -8.13 -26.14 2.38
CA THR A 312 -6.72 -26.44 2.11
C THR A 312 -5.73 -25.47 2.78
N ASP A 313 -6.22 -24.40 3.41
CA ASP A 313 -5.43 -23.29 3.97
C ASP A 313 -4.45 -22.65 2.98
N ALA A 314 -4.92 -22.43 1.74
CA ALA A 314 -4.11 -21.90 0.65
C ALA A 314 -4.76 -20.68 -0.02
N PHE A 315 -3.91 -19.75 -0.47
CA PHE A 315 -4.33 -18.71 -1.39
C PHE A 315 -4.44 -19.28 -2.80
N THR A 316 -5.58 -19.06 -3.44
CA THR A 316 -5.92 -19.57 -4.77
C THR A 316 -6.28 -18.44 -5.72
N TYR A 317 -6.24 -18.69 -7.03
CA TYR A 317 -6.41 -17.64 -8.05
C TYR A 317 -7.34 -18.07 -9.18
N SER A 318 -8.64 -17.92 -8.98
CA SER A 318 -9.64 -18.06 -10.05
C SER A 318 -9.82 -16.71 -10.77
N ILE A 319 -8.95 -16.44 -11.75
CA ILE A 319 -8.97 -15.19 -12.52
C ILE A 319 -10.06 -15.26 -13.59
N LYS A 320 -11.17 -14.55 -13.34
CA LYS A 320 -12.19 -14.24 -14.36
C LYS A 320 -11.89 -12.88 -14.95
N LEU A 321 -11.26 -12.85 -16.12
CA LEU A 321 -10.92 -11.61 -16.81
C LEU A 321 -12.21 -10.91 -17.26
N PRO A 322 -12.34 -9.59 -17.06
CA PRO A 322 -13.48 -8.84 -17.59
C PRO A 322 -13.39 -8.77 -19.11
N ASP A 323 -14.52 -8.96 -19.78
CA ASP A 323 -14.62 -8.74 -21.22
C ASP A 323 -14.44 -7.24 -21.53
N LYS A 324 -13.37 -6.92 -22.25
CA LYS A 324 -12.94 -5.56 -22.56
C LYS A 324 -12.37 -5.50 -23.98
N PRO A 325 -12.62 -4.39 -24.71
CA PRO A 325 -12.01 -4.15 -26.02
C PRO A 325 -10.48 -4.28 -25.98
N MET A 326 -9.87 -4.70 -27.09
CA MET A 326 -8.41 -4.80 -27.25
C MET A 326 -7.79 -3.42 -27.52
N THR A 327 -8.03 -2.51 -26.59
CA THR A 327 -7.50 -1.14 -26.58
C THR A 327 -6.59 -0.97 -25.38
N ARG A 328 -5.75 0.07 -25.38
CA ARG A 328 -4.88 0.39 -24.23
C ARG A 328 -5.68 0.51 -22.93
N ARG A 329 -6.86 1.16 -22.96
CA ARG A 329 -7.75 1.29 -21.81
C ARG A 329 -8.31 -0.07 -21.37
N GLY A 330 -8.72 -0.91 -22.32
CA GLY A 330 -9.25 -2.23 -22.04
C GLY A 330 -8.24 -3.14 -21.36
N ILE A 331 -7.02 -3.22 -21.92
CA ILE A 331 -5.90 -3.98 -21.34
C ILE A 331 -5.57 -3.48 -19.93
N LEU A 332 -5.47 -2.16 -19.74
CA LEU A 332 -5.20 -1.57 -18.43
C LEU A 332 -6.27 -1.97 -17.40
N ALA A 333 -7.54 -1.98 -17.79
CA ALA A 333 -8.64 -2.39 -16.92
C ALA A 333 -8.56 -3.88 -16.55
N VAL A 334 -8.19 -4.75 -17.50
CA VAL A 334 -8.00 -6.18 -17.25
C VAL A 334 -6.81 -6.41 -16.31
N VAL A 335 -5.64 -5.82 -16.58
CA VAL A 335 -4.44 -5.97 -15.74
C VAL A 335 -4.68 -5.50 -14.30
N ASN A 336 -5.34 -4.36 -14.12
CA ASN A 336 -5.67 -3.83 -12.79
C ASN A 336 -6.79 -4.61 -12.07
N SER A 337 -7.52 -5.48 -12.77
CA SER A 337 -8.52 -6.35 -12.14
C SER A 337 -7.90 -7.53 -11.39
N ILE A 338 -6.64 -7.86 -11.68
CA ILE A 338 -5.89 -8.91 -10.97
C ILE A 338 -5.36 -8.34 -9.65
N TYR A 339 -5.92 -8.84 -8.57
CA TYR A 339 -5.59 -8.39 -7.22
C TYR A 339 -4.46 -9.24 -6.62
N ASP A 340 -3.27 -8.66 -6.48
CA ASP A 340 -2.07 -9.34 -5.97
C ASP A 340 -1.22 -8.41 -5.05
N PRO A 341 -1.68 -8.14 -3.81
CA PRO A 341 -1.01 -7.19 -2.92
C PRO A 341 0.34 -7.69 -2.39
N LEU A 342 0.55 -9.01 -2.33
CA LEU A 342 1.80 -9.64 -1.89
C LEU A 342 2.77 -9.93 -3.04
N GLY A 343 2.36 -9.71 -4.29
CA GLY A 343 3.19 -9.95 -5.46
C GLY A 343 3.49 -11.43 -5.72
N LEU A 344 2.59 -12.33 -5.31
CA LEU A 344 2.73 -13.78 -5.50
C LEU A 344 2.62 -14.15 -6.98
N LEU A 345 1.90 -13.34 -7.78
CA LEU A 345 1.74 -13.45 -9.22
C LEU A 345 2.62 -12.46 -10.00
N ALA A 346 3.54 -11.77 -9.34
CA ALA A 346 4.34 -10.71 -9.94
C ALA A 346 5.07 -11.11 -11.25
N PRO A 347 5.61 -12.35 -11.41
CA PRO A 347 6.19 -12.81 -12.67
C PRO A 347 5.18 -12.92 -13.81
N VAL A 348 3.94 -13.34 -13.54
CA VAL A 348 2.90 -13.57 -14.56
C VAL A 348 2.22 -12.27 -14.97
N ILE A 349 2.08 -11.33 -14.04
CA ILE A 349 1.49 -10.01 -14.32
C ILE A 349 2.47 -9.13 -15.12
N LEU A 350 3.78 -9.34 -15.00
CA LEU A 350 4.79 -8.48 -15.62
C LEU A 350 4.68 -8.41 -17.16
N PRO A 351 4.55 -9.52 -17.92
CA PRO A 351 4.39 -9.47 -19.38
C PRO A 351 3.26 -8.54 -19.84
N ALA A 352 2.10 -8.57 -19.19
CA ALA A 352 1.00 -7.66 -19.53
C ALA A 352 1.30 -6.19 -19.20
N LYS A 353 2.06 -5.93 -18.13
CA LYS A 353 2.55 -4.56 -17.82
C LYS A 353 3.58 -4.08 -18.84
N LEU A 354 4.42 -4.97 -19.38
CA LEU A 354 5.36 -4.66 -20.45
C LEU A 354 4.62 -4.34 -21.75
N LEU A 355 3.61 -5.13 -22.11
CA LEU A 355 2.73 -4.84 -23.23
C LEU A 355 2.11 -3.44 -23.12
N LEU A 356 1.56 -3.09 -21.95
CA LEU A 356 1.04 -1.74 -21.69
C LEU A 356 2.10 -0.64 -21.86
N LYS A 357 3.36 -0.91 -21.49
CA LYS A 357 4.47 0.03 -21.69
C LYS A 357 4.75 0.23 -23.17
N ASP A 358 4.72 -0.83 -23.96
CA ASP A 358 4.99 -0.78 -25.40
C ASP A 358 3.84 -0.09 -26.16
N LEU A 359 2.59 -0.36 -25.79
CA LEU A 359 1.43 0.38 -26.29
C LEU A 359 1.47 1.87 -25.94
N CYS A 360 2.13 2.27 -24.85
CA CYS A 360 2.34 3.69 -24.53
C CYS A 360 3.41 4.36 -25.42
N LYS A 361 4.28 3.59 -26.08
CA LYS A 361 5.25 4.11 -27.06
C LYS A 361 4.60 4.33 -28.42
N GLU A 362 3.58 3.52 -28.73
CA GLU A 362 2.71 3.76 -29.88
C GLU A 362 1.91 5.05 -29.66
N GLN A 363 1.87 5.94 -30.65
CA GLN A 363 1.15 7.22 -30.56
C GLN A 363 -0.37 7.08 -30.68
N SER A 364 -0.91 5.87 -30.55
CA SER A 364 -2.34 5.57 -30.65
C SER A 364 -3.14 6.15 -29.47
N GLY A 365 -4.42 6.37 -29.69
CA GLY A 365 -5.38 6.78 -28.67
C GLY A 365 -5.60 5.72 -27.59
N TRP A 366 -6.26 6.10 -26.48
CA TRP A 366 -6.58 5.18 -25.38
C TRP A 366 -7.63 4.12 -25.73
N ASP A 367 -8.51 4.47 -26.66
CA ASP A 367 -9.69 3.70 -27.06
C ASP A 367 -9.59 3.23 -28.52
N GLU A 368 -8.41 3.34 -29.12
CA GLU A 368 -8.10 2.80 -30.44
C GLU A 368 -7.63 1.35 -30.31
N ASP A 369 -7.93 0.55 -31.34
CA ASP A 369 -7.47 -0.82 -31.44
C ASP A 369 -5.94 -0.88 -31.52
N ILE A 370 -5.36 -1.86 -30.83
CA ILE A 370 -3.93 -2.10 -30.84
C ILE A 370 -3.50 -2.78 -32.15
N SER A 371 -2.20 -2.71 -32.47
CA SER A 371 -1.64 -3.41 -33.63
C SER A 371 -1.82 -4.94 -33.51
N GLU A 372 -1.92 -5.61 -34.66
CA GLU A 372 -2.18 -7.05 -34.75
C GLU A 372 -1.19 -7.88 -33.92
N LYS A 373 0.11 -7.52 -33.98
CA LYS A 373 1.16 -8.13 -33.16
C LYS A 373 0.86 -8.05 -31.65
N HIS A 374 0.50 -6.88 -31.15
CA HIS A 374 0.17 -6.70 -29.73
C HIS A 374 -1.14 -7.40 -29.35
N ALA A 375 -2.07 -7.53 -30.29
CA ALA A 375 -3.30 -8.31 -30.09
C ALA A 375 -3.00 -9.81 -29.95
N GLU A 376 -2.06 -10.36 -30.71
CA GLU A 376 -1.58 -11.74 -30.55
C GLU A 376 -0.90 -11.95 -29.19
N ASP A 377 0.02 -11.08 -28.81
CA ASP A 377 0.70 -11.12 -27.50
C ASP A 377 -0.31 -11.05 -26.34
N TRP A 378 -1.31 -10.17 -26.46
CA TRP A 378 -2.39 -10.03 -25.48
C TRP A 378 -3.24 -11.29 -25.38
N LYS A 379 -3.70 -11.84 -26.51
CA LYS A 379 -4.49 -13.08 -26.55
C LYS A 379 -3.74 -14.23 -25.89
N GLY A 380 -2.47 -14.41 -26.27
CA GLY A 380 -1.62 -15.45 -25.69
C GLY A 380 -1.46 -15.31 -24.18
N TRP A 381 -1.30 -14.09 -23.66
CA TRP A 381 -1.27 -13.86 -22.22
C TRP A 381 -2.62 -14.10 -21.53
N THR A 382 -3.74 -13.68 -22.13
CA THR A 382 -5.08 -13.90 -21.55
C THR A 382 -5.48 -15.37 -21.50
N GLU A 383 -5.02 -16.19 -22.45
CA GLU A 383 -5.23 -17.64 -22.42
C GLU A 383 -4.35 -18.28 -21.33
N ASP A 384 -3.06 -17.93 -21.29
CA ASP A 384 -2.11 -18.47 -20.32
C ASP A 384 -2.50 -18.16 -18.87
N VAL A 385 -2.92 -16.92 -18.57
CA VAL A 385 -3.25 -16.50 -17.20
C VAL A 385 -4.40 -17.30 -16.56
N THR A 386 -5.27 -17.93 -17.37
CA THR A 386 -6.32 -18.82 -16.86
C THR A 386 -5.77 -20.09 -16.19
N CYS A 387 -4.54 -20.50 -16.53
CA CYS A 387 -3.84 -21.62 -15.91
C CYS A 387 -3.53 -21.38 -14.42
N LEU A 388 -3.61 -20.13 -13.93
CA LEU A 388 -3.44 -19.81 -12.51
C LEU A 388 -4.55 -20.36 -11.62
N SER A 389 -5.66 -20.84 -12.20
CA SER A 389 -6.70 -21.57 -11.45
C SER A 389 -6.15 -22.79 -10.70
N ASN A 390 -5.04 -23.38 -11.18
CA ASN A 390 -4.35 -24.50 -10.54
C ASN A 390 -3.16 -24.06 -9.66
N PHE A 391 -2.88 -22.76 -9.59
CA PHE A 391 -1.78 -22.23 -8.78
C PHE A 391 -2.28 -21.90 -7.38
N GLN A 392 -1.55 -22.39 -6.38
CA GLN A 392 -1.84 -22.14 -4.98
C GLN A 392 -0.56 -21.85 -4.21
N VAL A 393 -0.69 -21.02 -3.18
CA VAL A 393 0.39 -20.69 -2.24
C VAL A 393 -0.15 -20.89 -0.84
N ASN A 394 0.54 -21.67 -0.01
CA ASN A 394 0.13 -21.86 1.38
C ASN A 394 -0.02 -20.50 2.08
N ARG A 395 -1.11 -20.33 2.82
CA ARG A 395 -1.27 -19.14 3.66
C ARG A 395 -0.15 -19.14 4.70
N CYS A 396 -0.03 -20.22 5.47
CA CYS A 396 0.99 -20.33 6.51
C CYS A 396 2.42 -20.36 5.93
N LEU A 397 3.32 -19.56 6.49
CA LEU A 397 4.77 -19.57 6.19
C LEU A 397 5.50 -20.75 6.82
N LYS A 398 4.83 -21.53 7.67
CA LYS A 398 5.34 -22.74 8.31
C LYS A 398 4.67 -23.95 7.69
N PRO A 399 5.42 -25.03 7.42
CA PRO A 399 4.80 -26.29 7.04
C PRO A 399 4.04 -26.87 8.23
N ALA A 400 3.13 -27.80 7.95
CA ALA A 400 2.50 -28.61 8.99
C ALA A 400 3.57 -29.26 9.88
N ASP A 401 3.29 -29.35 11.18
CA ASP A 401 4.17 -29.95 12.18
C ASP A 401 5.57 -29.32 12.31
N PHE A 402 5.77 -28.07 11.86
CA PHE A 402 7.06 -27.39 12.00
C PHE A 402 7.48 -27.15 13.46
N ARG A 403 6.50 -27.14 14.38
CA ARG A 403 6.66 -26.82 15.80
C ARG A 403 7.22 -25.41 15.99
N ARG A 404 7.85 -25.16 17.15
CA ARG A 404 8.36 -23.84 17.53
C ARG A 404 9.59 -23.47 16.73
N THR A 405 9.50 -22.32 16.06
CA THR A 405 10.62 -21.65 15.38
C THR A 405 11.73 -21.32 16.39
N ALA A 406 12.97 -21.66 16.04
CA ALA A 406 14.19 -21.31 16.78
C ALA A 406 14.83 -20.05 16.20
N SER A 407 14.88 -19.92 14.87
CA SER A 407 15.38 -18.73 14.17
C SER A 407 14.56 -18.44 12.92
N ALA A 408 14.55 -17.18 12.52
CA ALA A 408 13.94 -16.69 11.30
C ALA A 408 14.83 -15.63 10.67
N GLN A 409 15.13 -15.76 9.37
CA GLN A 409 15.97 -14.83 8.62
C GLN A 409 15.31 -14.48 7.29
N LEU A 410 15.30 -13.19 6.94
CA LEU A 410 14.82 -12.74 5.63
C LEU A 410 15.94 -12.80 4.58
N HIS A 411 15.59 -13.31 3.40
CA HIS A 411 16.46 -13.36 2.23
C HIS A 411 15.82 -12.60 1.08
N HIS A 412 16.49 -11.53 0.64
CA HIS A 412 15.98 -10.68 -0.43
C HIS A 412 16.82 -10.84 -1.68
N PHE A 413 16.22 -11.33 -2.74
CA PHE A 413 16.82 -11.41 -4.06
C PHE A 413 16.39 -10.22 -4.89
N SER A 414 17.34 -9.66 -5.64
CA SER A 414 17.09 -8.53 -6.55
C SER A 414 17.75 -8.79 -7.90
N ASP A 415 17.04 -8.40 -8.95
CA ASP A 415 17.51 -8.51 -10.33
C ASP A 415 16.87 -7.43 -11.21
N ALA A 416 17.52 -7.13 -12.33
CA ALA A 416 17.02 -6.24 -13.36
C ALA A 416 17.35 -6.72 -14.77
N SER A 417 16.37 -6.60 -15.65
CA SER A 417 16.52 -6.66 -17.10
C SER A 417 16.47 -5.26 -17.71
N GLU A 418 16.64 -5.16 -19.03
CA GLU A 418 16.45 -3.89 -19.75
C GLU A 418 15.00 -3.38 -19.71
N TYR A 419 14.04 -4.27 -19.47
CA TYR A 419 12.61 -3.97 -19.54
C TYR A 419 11.98 -3.72 -18.18
N ALA A 420 12.46 -4.41 -17.14
CA ALA A 420 11.90 -4.40 -15.81
C ALA A 420 12.91 -4.80 -14.75
N TYR A 421 12.58 -4.56 -13.50
CA TYR A 421 13.38 -4.98 -12.35
C TYR A 421 12.46 -5.50 -11.26
N GLY A 422 12.97 -6.43 -10.47
CA GLY A 422 12.15 -7.19 -9.54
C GLY A 422 12.90 -7.64 -8.30
N THR A 423 12.11 -8.08 -7.33
CA THR A 423 12.61 -8.63 -6.07
C THR A 423 11.77 -9.81 -5.62
N ALA A 424 12.40 -10.79 -5.00
CA ALA A 424 11.75 -11.92 -4.36
C ALA A 424 12.27 -12.02 -2.91
N SER A 425 11.37 -11.94 -1.93
CA SER A 425 11.73 -11.96 -0.51
C SER A 425 11.20 -13.23 0.14
N TYR A 426 12.10 -14.00 0.74
CA TYR A 426 11.83 -15.28 1.38
C TYR A 426 12.10 -15.21 2.88
N LEU A 427 11.36 -16.01 3.64
CA LEU A 427 11.60 -16.25 5.06
C LEU A 427 12.21 -17.64 5.21
N LEU A 428 13.45 -17.70 5.69
CA LEU A 428 14.13 -18.92 6.08
C LEU A 428 13.88 -19.14 7.58
N LEU A 429 13.19 -20.22 7.90
CA LEU A 429 12.88 -20.64 9.25
C LEU A 429 13.70 -21.86 9.62
N GLU A 430 14.18 -21.92 10.85
CA GLU A 430 14.75 -23.13 11.45
C GLU A 430 14.01 -23.43 12.75
N ASN A 431 13.59 -24.68 12.95
CA ASN A 431 12.97 -25.10 14.20
C ASN A 431 14.01 -25.59 15.22
N LYS A 432 13.58 -25.87 16.46
CA LYS A 432 14.48 -26.37 17.51
C LYS A 432 15.13 -27.74 17.23
N GLN A 433 14.70 -28.44 16.19
CA GLN A 433 15.25 -29.74 15.76
C GLN A 433 16.23 -29.59 14.58
N GLY A 434 16.54 -28.36 14.15
CA GLY A 434 17.41 -28.09 13.01
C GLY A 434 16.73 -28.25 11.64
N LYS A 435 15.40 -28.47 11.60
CA LYS A 435 14.66 -28.53 10.32
C LYS A 435 14.53 -27.12 9.77
N LYS A 436 15.11 -26.89 8.59
CA LYS A 436 14.97 -25.64 7.84
C LYS A 436 13.78 -25.68 6.89
N HIS A 437 13.15 -24.53 6.70
CA HIS A 437 12.09 -24.33 5.71
C HIS A 437 12.17 -22.92 5.14
N CYS A 438 11.97 -22.80 3.83
CA CYS A 438 12.00 -21.52 3.12
C CYS A 438 10.66 -21.31 2.42
N SER A 439 10.13 -20.10 2.50
CA SER A 439 8.83 -19.73 1.94
C SER A 439 8.84 -18.30 1.40
N LEU A 440 8.20 -18.09 0.25
CA LEU A 440 8.01 -16.77 -0.35
C LEU A 440 7.08 -15.90 0.52
N VAL A 441 7.61 -14.76 0.97
CA VAL A 441 6.87 -13.77 1.75
C VAL A 441 6.25 -12.73 0.83
N MET A 442 7.05 -12.19 -0.09
CA MET A 442 6.62 -11.11 -0.97
C MET A 442 7.42 -11.09 -2.28
N GLY A 443 6.71 -10.96 -3.40
CA GLY A 443 7.29 -10.65 -4.70
C GLY A 443 7.05 -9.19 -5.10
N LYS A 444 7.87 -8.65 -5.98
CA LYS A 444 7.61 -7.33 -6.59
C LYS A 444 8.22 -7.24 -7.97
N SER A 445 7.43 -6.81 -8.94
CA SER A 445 7.89 -6.49 -10.30
C SER A 445 7.60 -5.02 -10.62
N ARG A 446 8.54 -4.35 -11.27
CA ARG A 446 8.41 -2.97 -11.73
C ARG A 446 8.94 -2.83 -13.14
N VAL A 447 8.14 -2.18 -13.98
CA VAL A 447 8.53 -1.86 -15.35
C VAL A 447 9.58 -0.74 -15.33
N ALA A 448 10.66 -0.91 -16.09
CA ALA A 448 11.69 0.11 -16.24
C ALA A 448 11.11 1.36 -16.94
N SER A 449 11.71 2.53 -16.71
CA SER A 449 11.29 3.77 -17.35
C SER A 449 11.32 3.68 -18.89
N LEU A 450 10.55 4.53 -19.56
CA LEU A 450 10.65 4.74 -21.01
C LEU A 450 11.97 5.41 -21.39
N LYS A 451 12.52 6.25 -20.50
CA LYS A 451 13.86 6.82 -20.70
C LYS A 451 14.89 5.71 -20.50
N GLN A 452 15.83 5.60 -21.44
CA GLN A 452 16.87 4.59 -21.36
C GLN A 452 17.73 4.80 -20.11
N VAL A 453 17.80 3.77 -19.28
CA VAL A 453 18.64 3.70 -18.08
C VAL A 453 19.59 2.53 -18.28
N THR A 454 20.84 2.69 -17.86
CA THR A 454 21.84 1.62 -17.96
C THR A 454 21.47 0.44 -17.06
N ILE A 455 21.84 -0.78 -17.46
CA ILE A 455 21.56 -2.00 -16.68
C ILE A 455 22.09 -1.90 -15.23
N PRO A 456 23.34 -1.44 -14.96
CA PRO A 456 23.82 -1.28 -13.58
C PRO A 456 22.96 -0.36 -12.72
N ARG A 457 22.36 0.68 -13.31
CA ARG A 457 21.44 1.58 -12.59
C ARG A 457 20.10 0.92 -12.29
N LEU A 458 19.62 0.04 -13.17
CA LEU A 458 18.40 -0.74 -12.93
C LEU A 458 18.63 -1.81 -11.87
N GLU A 459 19.75 -2.54 -11.92
CA GLU A 459 20.16 -3.52 -10.90
C GLU A 459 20.28 -2.83 -9.53
N LEU A 460 20.96 -1.68 -9.45
CA LEU A 460 21.06 -0.90 -8.22
C LEU A 460 19.69 -0.39 -7.74
N THR A 461 18.76 -0.13 -8.66
CA THR A 461 17.38 0.26 -8.31
C THR A 461 16.60 -0.95 -7.76
N ALA A 462 16.81 -2.15 -8.29
CA ALA A 462 16.25 -3.40 -7.76
C ALA A 462 16.74 -3.64 -6.32
N ALA A 463 18.04 -3.45 -6.06
CA ALA A 463 18.63 -3.51 -4.74
C ALA A 463 17.97 -2.52 -3.75
N VAL A 464 17.70 -1.28 -4.17
CA VAL A 464 16.94 -0.32 -3.33
C VAL A 464 15.51 -0.78 -3.06
N VAL A 465 14.84 -1.43 -4.01
CA VAL A 465 13.51 -2.01 -3.77
C VAL A 465 13.57 -3.12 -2.72
N ALA A 466 14.59 -3.98 -2.78
CA ALA A 466 14.80 -5.06 -1.80
C ALA A 466 14.95 -4.50 -0.39
N VAL A 467 15.77 -3.46 -0.20
CA VAL A 467 15.94 -2.76 1.10
C VAL A 467 14.64 -2.14 1.61
N LYS A 468 13.83 -1.56 0.73
CA LYS A 468 12.54 -0.99 1.14
C LYS A 468 11.53 -2.06 1.54
N ILE A 469 11.56 -3.23 0.90
CA ILE A 469 10.74 -4.38 1.29
C ILE A 469 11.21 -4.92 2.62
N ASP A 470 12.52 -5.12 2.82
CA ASP A 470 13.10 -5.54 4.09
C ASP A 470 12.63 -4.66 5.25
N LYS A 471 12.77 -3.34 5.13
CA LYS A 471 12.29 -2.40 6.15
C LYS A 471 10.80 -2.56 6.47
N MET A 472 9.97 -2.79 5.45
CA MET A 472 8.53 -3.01 5.64
C MET A 472 8.26 -4.36 6.31
N LEU A 473 8.93 -5.44 5.89
CA LEU A 473 8.75 -6.77 6.48
C LEU A 473 9.19 -6.81 7.94
N HIS A 474 10.30 -6.15 8.32
CA HIS A 474 10.73 -6.02 9.72
C HIS A 474 9.75 -5.22 10.58
N GLN A 475 8.99 -4.28 9.99
CA GLN A 475 7.97 -3.51 10.69
C GLN A 475 6.66 -4.29 10.87
N GLU A 476 6.32 -5.16 9.93
CA GLU A 476 5.01 -5.80 9.90
C GLU A 476 5.00 -7.23 10.45
N LEU A 477 6.10 -7.99 10.29
CA LEU A 477 6.21 -9.35 10.82
C LEU A 477 6.41 -9.32 12.35
N GLN A 478 5.72 -10.19 13.06
CA GLN A 478 5.80 -10.31 14.52
C GLN A 478 6.75 -11.40 14.99
N VAL A 479 7.38 -12.13 14.05
CA VAL A 479 8.41 -13.12 14.36
C VAL A 479 9.75 -12.43 14.66
N PRO A 480 10.52 -12.90 15.66
CA PRO A 480 11.87 -12.39 15.90
C PRO A 480 12.80 -12.69 14.71
N LEU A 481 13.28 -11.64 14.04
CA LEU A 481 14.12 -11.76 12.84
C LEU A 481 15.61 -11.56 13.16
N GLN A 482 16.43 -12.45 12.61
CA GLN A 482 17.88 -12.25 12.50
C GLN A 482 18.20 -11.21 11.40
N PRO A 483 19.45 -10.70 11.34
CA PRO A 483 19.86 -9.79 10.27
C PRO A 483 19.61 -10.41 8.88
N SER A 484 18.93 -9.65 8.03
CA SER A 484 18.58 -10.09 6.68
C SER A 484 19.81 -10.28 5.78
N THR A 485 19.71 -11.15 4.78
CA THR A 485 20.70 -11.32 3.72
C THR A 485 20.15 -10.83 2.38
N PHE A 486 20.94 -10.06 1.64
CA PHE A 486 20.57 -9.52 0.33
C PHE A 486 21.39 -10.19 -0.76
N TRP A 487 20.74 -10.55 -1.86
CA TRP A 487 21.32 -11.29 -2.96
C TRP A 487 21.15 -10.55 -4.27
N THR A 488 22.22 -10.50 -5.05
CA THR A 488 22.23 -10.00 -6.43
C THR A 488 23.29 -10.76 -7.22
N ASP A 489 23.03 -10.97 -8.50
CA ASP A 489 24.00 -11.48 -9.48
C ASP A 489 24.83 -10.36 -10.12
N SER A 490 24.58 -9.09 -9.76
CA SER A 490 25.38 -7.96 -10.21
C SER A 490 26.59 -7.73 -9.31
N THR A 491 27.77 -8.14 -9.79
CA THR A 491 29.04 -7.79 -9.13
C THR A 491 29.27 -6.27 -9.11
N THR A 492 28.74 -5.54 -10.09
CA THR A 492 28.80 -4.07 -10.13
C THR A 492 28.07 -3.45 -8.94
N VAL A 493 26.85 -3.92 -8.64
CA VAL A 493 26.09 -3.46 -7.48
C VAL A 493 26.83 -3.77 -6.18
N LEU A 494 27.38 -4.98 -6.03
CA LEU A 494 28.17 -5.35 -4.85
C LEU A 494 29.38 -4.43 -4.67
N ARG A 495 30.12 -4.16 -5.75
CA ARG A 495 31.27 -3.23 -5.74
C ARG A 495 30.85 -1.81 -5.35
N TYR A 496 29.72 -1.32 -5.86
CA TYR A 496 29.18 -0.01 -5.48
C TYR A 496 28.84 0.05 -3.98
N ILE A 497 28.23 -1.01 -3.44
CA ILE A 497 27.84 -1.10 -2.03
C ILE A 497 29.03 -1.29 -1.10
N ASP A 498 30.12 -1.91 -1.55
CA ASP A 498 31.36 -2.08 -0.77
C ASP A 498 32.32 -0.88 -0.86
N ASN A 499 32.17 -0.01 -1.87
CA ASN A 499 33.13 1.07 -2.11
C ASN A 499 32.89 2.34 -1.28
N ASP A 500 33.80 2.64 -0.37
CA ASP A 500 33.76 3.79 0.55
C ASP A 500 34.56 5.02 0.06
N THR A 501 35.31 4.90 -1.04
CA THR A 501 36.28 5.91 -1.50
C THR A 501 35.86 6.67 -2.76
N ALA A 502 35.08 6.05 -3.64
CA ALA A 502 34.71 6.59 -4.94
C ALA A 502 33.60 7.65 -4.81
N ARG A 503 33.73 8.73 -5.57
CA ARG A 503 32.71 9.78 -5.66
C ARG A 503 31.77 9.47 -6.81
N PHE A 504 30.68 8.77 -6.54
CA PHE A 504 29.68 8.42 -7.56
C PHE A 504 28.90 9.64 -8.08
N LYS A 505 28.37 9.52 -9.30
CA LYS A 505 27.33 10.41 -9.84
C LYS A 505 26.08 10.36 -8.97
N THR A 506 25.31 11.45 -8.96
CA THR A 506 24.19 11.67 -8.01
C THR A 506 23.16 10.54 -8.01
N PHE A 507 22.86 9.95 -9.17
CA PHE A 507 21.94 8.81 -9.24
C PHE A 507 22.44 7.65 -8.38
N VAL A 508 23.65 7.16 -8.65
CA VAL A 508 24.25 6.01 -7.95
C VAL A 508 24.50 6.34 -6.48
N ALA A 509 25.07 7.52 -6.19
CA ALA A 509 25.33 7.97 -4.82
C ALA A 509 24.07 7.95 -3.95
N ASN A 510 22.95 8.50 -4.44
CA ASN A 510 21.71 8.54 -3.68
C ASN A 510 21.13 7.14 -3.41
N ARG A 511 21.28 6.18 -4.34
CA ARG A 511 20.80 4.80 -4.11
C ARG A 511 21.70 4.04 -3.14
N ILE A 512 23.02 4.20 -3.26
CA ILE A 512 23.98 3.61 -2.31
C ILE A 512 23.72 4.14 -0.90
N ASN A 513 23.45 5.44 -0.74
CA ASN A 513 23.11 6.02 0.56
C ASN A 513 21.86 5.35 1.16
N VAL A 514 20.79 5.20 0.37
CA VAL A 514 19.57 4.51 0.83
C VAL A 514 19.87 3.06 1.26
N ILE A 515 20.74 2.36 0.55
CA ILE A 515 21.12 0.98 0.88
C ILE A 515 21.94 0.95 2.17
N ARG A 516 22.95 1.82 2.31
CA ARG A 516 23.88 1.85 3.45
C ARG A 516 23.27 2.43 4.73
N GLU A 517 22.26 3.28 4.62
CA GLU A 517 21.49 3.77 5.77
C GLU A 517 20.68 2.64 6.44
N ALA A 518 20.29 1.61 5.68
CA ALA A 518 19.44 0.54 6.16
C ALA A 518 20.16 -0.81 6.33
N THR A 519 21.30 -1.01 5.66
CA THR A 519 22.00 -2.31 5.61
C THR A 519 23.51 -2.14 5.71
N LYS A 520 24.20 -3.20 6.12
CA LYS A 520 25.67 -3.29 6.10
C LYS A 520 26.14 -3.94 4.80
N PRO A 521 27.29 -3.52 4.22
CA PRO A 521 27.83 -4.17 3.03
C PRO A 521 28.06 -5.69 3.19
N SER A 522 28.39 -6.14 4.41
CA SER A 522 28.53 -7.56 4.74
C SER A 522 27.25 -8.40 4.61
N GLN A 523 26.07 -7.77 4.55
CA GLN A 523 24.80 -8.45 4.32
C GLN A 523 24.53 -8.75 2.84
N TRP A 524 25.33 -8.18 1.92
CA TRP A 524 25.16 -8.33 0.48
C TRP A 524 26.04 -9.46 -0.06
N LYS A 525 25.38 -10.49 -0.58
CA LYS A 525 25.97 -11.71 -1.13
C LYS A 525 25.69 -11.80 -2.63
N TYR A 526 26.64 -12.41 -3.35
CA TYR A 526 26.49 -12.77 -4.74
C TYR A 526 25.69 -14.07 -4.86
N VAL A 527 24.84 -14.16 -5.88
CA VAL A 527 24.18 -15.39 -6.32
C VAL A 527 24.35 -15.52 -7.83
N ARG A 528 24.43 -16.74 -8.36
CA ARG A 528 24.46 -16.93 -9.83
C ARG A 528 23.11 -16.59 -10.43
N THR A 529 23.09 -16.01 -11.64
CA THR A 529 21.83 -15.65 -12.34
C THR A 529 20.85 -16.81 -12.43
N THR A 530 21.32 -18.03 -12.71
CA THR A 530 20.48 -19.24 -12.80
C THR A 530 19.83 -19.66 -11.48
N GLU A 531 20.36 -19.19 -10.36
CA GLU A 531 19.87 -19.45 -9.00
C GLU A 531 19.18 -18.22 -8.39
N ASN A 532 19.07 -17.12 -9.14
CA ASN A 532 18.46 -15.88 -8.69
C ASN A 532 16.94 -15.89 -9.00
N PRO A 533 16.06 -16.13 -8.01
CA PRO A 533 14.63 -16.15 -8.25
C PRO A 533 14.06 -14.77 -8.60
N ALA A 534 14.81 -13.68 -8.40
CA ALA A 534 14.39 -12.34 -8.80
C ALA A 534 14.40 -12.15 -10.33
N ASP A 535 15.01 -13.06 -11.09
CA ASP A 535 14.93 -13.11 -12.56
C ASP A 535 13.48 -13.28 -13.04
N LEU A 536 12.68 -14.08 -12.32
CA LEU A 536 11.27 -14.32 -12.65
C LEU A 536 10.41 -13.03 -12.64
N PRO A 537 10.45 -12.19 -11.58
CA PRO A 537 9.73 -10.91 -11.56
C PRO A 537 10.47 -9.77 -12.28
N SER A 538 11.67 -9.97 -12.82
CA SER A 538 12.39 -8.97 -13.64
C SER A 538 12.23 -9.20 -15.15
N ARG A 539 11.95 -10.45 -15.57
CA ARG A 539 11.77 -10.85 -16.98
C ARG A 539 10.35 -11.31 -17.32
N GLY A 540 9.64 -11.83 -16.33
CA GLY A 540 8.30 -12.38 -16.47
C GLY A 540 8.30 -13.89 -16.67
N LEU A 541 7.16 -14.51 -16.39
CA LEU A 541 6.98 -15.97 -16.51
C LEU A 541 5.58 -16.28 -17.02
N LYS A 542 5.44 -17.36 -17.81
CA LYS A 542 4.13 -17.90 -18.17
C LYS A 542 3.43 -18.48 -16.94
N ALA A 543 2.12 -18.30 -16.83
CA ALA A 543 1.29 -18.84 -15.76
C ALA A 543 1.42 -20.36 -15.63
N LYS A 544 1.41 -21.09 -16.75
CA LYS A 544 1.62 -22.54 -16.74
C LYS A 544 2.97 -22.93 -16.12
N SER A 545 4.02 -22.16 -16.39
CA SER A 545 5.34 -22.39 -15.84
C SER A 545 5.41 -21.99 -14.35
N LEU A 546 4.74 -20.91 -13.94
CA LEU A 546 4.63 -20.53 -12.53
C LEU A 546 3.94 -21.64 -11.72
N ALA A 547 2.85 -22.22 -12.26
CA ALA A 547 2.12 -23.32 -11.63
C ALA A 547 2.99 -24.57 -11.39
N GLN A 548 4.05 -24.74 -12.16
CA GLN A 548 5.00 -25.86 -12.05
C GLN A 548 6.28 -25.48 -11.29
N SER A 549 6.55 -24.18 -11.07
CA SER A 549 7.79 -23.68 -10.49
C SER A 549 7.74 -23.69 -8.97
N ARG A 550 8.35 -24.71 -8.36
CA ARG A 550 8.56 -24.78 -6.92
C ARG A 550 9.54 -23.71 -6.42
N THR A 551 10.56 -23.37 -7.20
CA THR A 551 11.59 -22.40 -6.83
C THR A 551 11.03 -21.01 -6.51
N TRP A 552 9.95 -20.58 -7.16
CA TRP A 552 9.33 -19.27 -6.85
C TRP A 552 8.67 -19.25 -5.46
N ILE A 553 8.07 -20.35 -5.04
CA ILE A 553 7.36 -20.44 -3.75
C ILE A 553 8.34 -20.82 -2.64
N ASP A 554 9.15 -21.85 -2.86
CA ASP A 554 10.00 -22.48 -1.84
C ASP A 554 11.37 -21.80 -1.75
N GLY A 555 11.71 -20.96 -2.73
CA GLY A 555 13.00 -20.29 -2.84
C GLY A 555 14.13 -21.21 -3.33
N PRO A 556 15.36 -20.68 -3.44
CA PRO A 556 16.51 -21.46 -3.86
C PRO A 556 16.89 -22.53 -2.83
N SER A 557 17.14 -23.76 -3.30
CA SER A 557 17.43 -24.90 -2.44
C SER A 557 18.68 -24.73 -1.58
N PHE A 558 19.68 -23.97 -2.04
CA PHE A 558 20.90 -23.71 -1.28
C PHE A 558 20.63 -23.00 0.06
N LEU A 559 19.52 -22.27 0.20
CA LEU A 559 19.14 -21.64 1.47
C LEU A 559 18.86 -22.66 2.58
N LEU A 560 18.49 -23.89 2.20
CA LEU A 560 18.25 -24.99 3.14
C LEU A 560 19.56 -25.69 3.57
N ASN A 561 20.67 -25.41 2.90
CA ASN A 561 21.99 -25.95 3.27
C ASN A 561 22.63 -25.12 4.38
N ASN A 562 23.84 -25.47 4.80
CA ASN A 562 24.61 -24.63 5.72
C ASN A 562 25.15 -23.40 4.99
N GLU A 563 25.41 -22.32 5.74
CA GLU A 563 25.94 -21.09 5.14
C GLU A 563 27.28 -21.27 4.41
N CYS A 564 28.08 -22.26 4.82
CA CYS A 564 29.33 -22.61 4.16
C CYS A 564 29.13 -23.18 2.75
N ASP A 565 27.94 -23.71 2.45
CA ASP A 565 27.57 -24.31 1.17
C ASP A 565 26.78 -23.33 0.29
N TRP A 566 26.62 -22.07 0.73
CA TRP A 566 25.99 -21.03 -0.07
C TRP A 566 26.90 -20.62 -1.23
N PRO A 567 26.35 -19.93 -2.28
CA PRO A 567 27.13 -19.54 -3.44
C PRO A 567 28.44 -18.84 -3.10
N GLU A 568 29.50 -19.17 -3.83
CA GLU A 568 30.81 -18.57 -3.65
C GLU A 568 30.77 -17.06 -3.89
N GLN A 569 31.48 -16.32 -3.04
CA GLN A 569 31.53 -14.87 -3.09
C GLN A 569 32.71 -14.41 -3.96
N PRO A 570 32.51 -13.48 -4.91
CA PRO A 570 33.56 -13.07 -5.84
C PRO A 570 34.75 -12.46 -5.09
N MET A 571 35.98 -12.88 -5.41
CA MET A 571 37.19 -12.43 -4.71
C MET A 571 37.49 -10.92 -4.92
N GLN A 572 37.09 -10.34 -6.05
CA GLN A 572 37.47 -8.99 -6.50
C GLN A 572 36.46 -7.89 -6.14
N ARG A 573 35.83 -7.93 -4.96
CA ARG A 573 34.83 -6.91 -4.56
C ARG A 573 35.42 -5.50 -4.36
N LYS A 574 36.71 -5.40 -4.05
CA LYS A 574 37.38 -4.13 -3.67
C LYS A 574 38.29 -3.55 -4.76
N GLU A 575 38.23 -4.07 -5.99
CA GLU A 575 39.01 -3.50 -7.09
C GLU A 575 38.58 -2.06 -7.43
N SER A 576 39.55 -1.24 -7.81
CA SER A 576 39.36 0.17 -8.16
C SER A 576 38.25 0.37 -9.20
N LEU A 577 37.35 1.31 -8.93
CA LEU A 577 36.27 1.74 -9.84
C LEU A 577 36.66 3.00 -10.65
N GLN A 578 37.95 3.35 -10.74
CA GLN A 578 38.39 4.60 -11.39
C GLN A 578 37.94 4.75 -12.85
N ASN A 579 37.78 3.64 -13.59
CA ASN A 579 37.32 3.65 -14.98
C ASN A 579 35.81 3.42 -15.14
N ASP A 580 35.07 3.33 -14.03
CA ASP A 580 33.62 3.11 -14.07
C ASP A 580 32.89 4.41 -14.50
N PRO A 581 31.96 4.35 -15.47
CA PRO A 581 31.27 5.52 -16.00
C PRO A 581 30.41 6.26 -14.96
N GLU A 582 30.06 5.63 -13.84
CA GLU A 582 29.30 6.22 -12.74
C GLU A 582 30.18 6.87 -11.67
N VAL A 583 31.50 6.72 -11.73
CA VAL A 583 32.45 7.42 -10.87
C VAL A 583 32.78 8.79 -11.48
N LYS A 584 32.76 9.83 -10.65
CA LYS A 584 33.16 11.18 -11.07
C LYS A 584 34.68 11.22 -11.18
N ASN A 585 35.18 11.60 -12.35
CA ASN A 585 36.58 11.96 -12.51
C ASN A 585 36.89 13.12 -11.56
N MET A 586 37.92 12.96 -10.72
CA MET A 586 38.44 14.07 -9.95
C MET A 586 39.07 15.05 -10.95
N ALA A 587 38.38 16.16 -11.23
CA ALA A 587 39.03 17.28 -11.88
C ALA A 587 40.09 17.81 -10.90
N THR A 588 41.37 17.63 -11.24
CA THR A 588 42.48 18.21 -10.49
C THR A 588 42.37 19.73 -10.61
N VAL A 589 41.77 20.39 -9.62
CA VAL A 589 41.81 21.85 -9.52
C VAL A 589 43.17 22.22 -8.96
N ASN A 590 44.13 22.46 -9.84
CA ASN A 590 45.41 23.05 -9.45
C ASN A 590 45.13 24.45 -8.91
N THR A 591 45.06 24.57 -7.59
CA THR A 591 44.89 25.86 -6.92
C THR A 591 46.29 26.46 -6.79
N ILE A 592 46.62 27.44 -7.64
CA ILE A 592 47.83 28.24 -7.43
C ILE A 592 47.54 29.11 -6.20
N LYS A 593 48.12 28.76 -5.06
CA LYS A 593 48.30 29.73 -3.96
C LYS A 593 49.24 30.80 -4.51
N VAL A 594 48.68 31.92 -4.96
CA VAL A 594 49.48 33.14 -5.07
C VAL A 594 49.66 33.60 -3.64
N GLU A 595 50.82 33.31 -3.05
CA GLU A 595 51.24 34.01 -1.85
C GLU A 595 51.21 35.51 -2.18
N GLU A 596 50.51 36.29 -1.36
CA GLU A 596 50.48 37.76 -1.45
C GLU A 596 51.88 38.30 -1.13
N ASP A 597 52.80 38.15 -2.08
CA ASP A 597 54.14 38.70 -2.01
C ASP A 597 54.30 39.70 -3.15
N LYS A 598 53.87 40.93 -2.84
CA LYS A 598 53.94 42.17 -3.63
C LYS A 598 53.17 42.13 -4.95
N GLU A 599 52.31 43.13 -5.17
CA GLU A 599 51.58 43.30 -6.44
C GLU A 599 52.52 43.10 -7.64
N PRO A 600 52.17 42.27 -8.65
CA PRO A 600 53.04 41.96 -9.78
C PRO A 600 53.55 43.19 -10.53
N LEU A 601 52.78 44.28 -10.48
CA LEU A 601 53.15 45.56 -11.05
C LEU A 601 54.37 46.17 -10.36
N ASN A 602 54.44 46.06 -9.02
CA ASN A 602 55.56 46.58 -8.24
C ASN A 602 56.84 45.79 -8.52
N LYS A 603 56.76 44.45 -8.64
CA LYS A 603 57.92 43.64 -9.07
C LYS A 603 58.41 44.01 -10.48
N LEU A 604 57.50 44.31 -11.41
CA LEU A 604 57.87 44.73 -12.75
C LEU A 604 58.52 46.11 -12.76
N ILE A 605 58.00 47.06 -11.97
CA ILE A 605 58.55 48.41 -11.84
C ILE A 605 59.94 48.34 -11.19
N ASP A 606 60.09 47.59 -10.10
CA ASP A 606 61.34 47.47 -9.34
C ASP A 606 62.45 46.74 -10.13
N TYR A 607 62.10 45.87 -11.07
CA TYR A 607 63.08 45.11 -11.86
C TYR A 607 63.87 45.97 -12.86
N TYR A 608 63.27 47.06 -13.37
CA TYR A 608 63.91 47.89 -14.38
C TYR A 608 64.39 49.21 -13.77
N SER A 609 65.71 49.40 -13.71
CA SER A 609 66.34 50.64 -13.25
C SER A 609 66.24 51.83 -14.23
N GLU A 610 65.69 51.62 -15.43
CA GLU A 610 65.49 52.66 -16.45
C GLU A 610 64.06 52.67 -17.00
N TRP A 611 63.42 53.84 -16.94
CA TRP A 611 62.04 54.06 -17.40
C TRP A 611 61.82 53.66 -18.87
N HIS A 612 62.82 53.86 -19.75
CA HIS A 612 62.67 53.51 -21.16
C HIS A 612 62.63 52.00 -21.39
N LYS A 613 63.40 51.22 -20.61
CA LYS A 613 63.41 49.75 -20.66
C LYS A 613 62.08 49.18 -20.13
N LEU A 614 61.58 49.73 -19.02
CA LEU A 614 60.25 49.38 -18.49
C LEU A 614 59.13 49.64 -19.51
N LYS A 615 59.11 50.82 -20.13
CA LYS A 615 58.12 51.14 -21.18
C LYS A 615 58.16 50.17 -22.36
N ARG A 616 59.36 49.77 -22.81
CA ARG A 616 59.51 48.76 -23.89
C ARG A 616 59.00 47.39 -23.45
N ALA A 617 59.30 46.95 -22.24
CA ALA A 617 58.83 45.68 -21.70
C ALA A 617 57.30 45.64 -21.62
N VAL A 618 56.67 46.69 -21.07
CA VAL A 618 55.20 46.82 -21.02
C VAL A 618 54.58 46.86 -22.42
N ALA A 619 55.20 47.57 -23.38
CA ALA A 619 54.71 47.61 -24.76
C ALA A 619 54.73 46.22 -25.43
N TRP A 620 55.77 45.40 -25.19
CA TRP A 620 55.82 44.02 -25.68
C TRP A 620 54.78 43.13 -25.03
N ILE A 621 54.53 43.28 -23.73
CA ILE A 621 53.46 42.55 -23.02
C ILE A 621 52.09 42.91 -23.61
N LEU A 622 51.83 44.20 -23.86
CA LEU A 622 50.58 44.64 -24.48
C LEU A 622 50.42 44.13 -25.93
N LYS A 623 51.52 44.07 -26.69
CA LYS A 623 51.52 43.49 -28.04
C LYS A 623 51.18 42.00 -27.99
N LEU A 624 51.81 41.24 -27.10
CA LEU A 624 51.53 39.82 -26.89
C LEU A 624 50.08 39.60 -26.46
N LYS A 625 49.55 40.41 -25.53
CA LYS A 625 48.15 40.37 -25.11
C LYS A 625 47.20 40.52 -26.30
N ARG A 626 47.44 41.50 -27.18
CA ARG A 626 46.61 41.69 -28.39
C ARG A 626 46.69 40.47 -29.32
N THR A 627 47.88 39.92 -29.54
CA THR A 627 48.05 38.70 -30.36
C THR A 627 47.31 37.51 -29.77
N LEU A 628 47.38 37.29 -28.45
CA LEU A 628 46.66 36.21 -27.78
C LEU A 628 45.14 36.39 -27.82
N GLN A 629 44.66 37.63 -27.75
CA GLN A 629 43.24 37.95 -27.90
C GLN A 629 42.76 37.64 -29.32
N GLN A 630 43.53 38.02 -30.35
CA GLN A 630 43.23 37.67 -31.75
C GLN A 630 43.20 36.15 -31.95
N LEU A 631 44.19 35.41 -31.45
CA LEU A 631 44.22 33.95 -31.54
C LEU A 631 43.03 33.28 -30.81
N LYS A 632 42.57 33.86 -29.69
CA LYS A 632 41.38 33.39 -28.99
C LYS A 632 40.12 33.60 -29.82
N ASP A 633 39.99 34.77 -30.46
CA ASP A 633 38.83 35.10 -31.28
C ASP A 633 38.81 34.26 -32.57
N GLU A 634 39.96 34.01 -33.18
CA GLU A 634 40.13 33.08 -34.32
C GLU A 634 39.76 31.63 -33.94
N ARG A 635 40.12 31.19 -32.74
CA ARG A 635 39.78 29.84 -32.24
C ARG A 635 38.29 29.68 -31.94
N ASN A 636 37.60 30.77 -31.60
CA ASN A 636 36.15 30.78 -31.39
C ASN A 636 35.34 30.89 -32.70
N HIS A 637 35.97 31.30 -33.81
CA HIS A 637 35.32 31.48 -35.13
C HIS A 637 35.61 30.36 -36.15
N GLN A 638 36.29 29.26 -35.79
CA GLN A 638 36.41 28.10 -36.67
C GLN A 638 35.13 27.21 -36.61
N PRO A 639 34.36 27.07 -37.71
CA PRO A 639 33.23 26.15 -37.76
C PRO A 639 33.73 24.72 -37.72
N SER A 640 33.05 23.86 -36.96
CA SER A 640 33.26 22.42 -36.93
C SER A 640 33.28 21.84 -38.34
N ARG A 641 34.47 21.52 -38.86
CA ARG A 641 34.62 20.70 -40.06
C ARG A 641 34.04 19.32 -39.76
N LYS A 642 32.82 19.07 -40.24
CA LYS A 642 32.31 17.72 -40.51
C LYS A 642 33.36 17.01 -41.37
N ARG A 643 33.95 15.93 -40.85
CA ARG A 643 34.65 14.96 -41.68
C ARG A 643 33.60 13.98 -42.24
N PRO A 644 33.75 13.56 -43.51
CA PRO A 644 32.85 12.61 -44.16
C PRO A 644 32.83 11.25 -43.45
#